data_AF-F0V275-F1
#
_entry.id   AF-F0V275-F1
#
_cell.length_a   1.000
_cell.length_b   1.000
_cell.length_c   1.000
_cell.angle_alpha   90.00
_cell.angle_beta   90.00
_cell.angle_gamma   90.00
#
_symmetry.space_group_name_H-M   'P 1'
#
loop_
_entity.id
_entity.type
_entity.pdbx_description
1 polymer ?
#
loop_
_entity_poly.entity_id
_entity_poly.type
_entity_poly.pdbx_seq_one_letter_code
_entity_poly.pdbx_strand_id
1 'polypeptide(L)'
;MIKRYEVPQLEHIFSENSKYKRWSILEKEILYSLARRFSISDKEISKLELEWPEIPSYEVVAEEMKTQHDFVAFLRLLERKLGRNPASKYIHYGITSSDIIDSSNSLALREANKLLIKEIESLQDTLYKLANEYRDFIQVGRTHGRHAEPTSFGYRFAITYQELESALESLYISRRYLEVISIKGSTGTYAHIGPEVQEELSSRFGLYTISGSTQALPRNRYSSYIYSLSHIGSIINSLALTLRTFMREEINEIEILKPKDSVGSSSMPHKLNPVELENITGLTKWLDSLSSLAKDNNFLWEERDISHSSNERMSLMDAPILAFNIVTRMHKFLKKIKANSEGISKNLQLTNGLISSQSILLKLIESSSISTREEAHTLLSSLSKEVKDGNFPSLWEAIQSSPIKKLLSNKDWEDCFNLERHLRELPKIYSQIFGKKIQTKSFSKQLLNKYEVENIIYFLAQRLNWYYSQNNISEEEQTPILVISLIEGSSMFAGKIISQLSFPFVFCSLYHSMSSYVKGFKESEGTQTFEEFIYRELNKRKDFQRIRKLIEKHPRILILEGVVESKSTLTNLYDSLSKIEGIQEIKTVSLFKKVLNGSHDSDSFTDYYKKSLFSKDFRGKQEGLIQREINWNDRELVKQINSKQVTNWVGEIIKVNKDEWIVGSGMDLHGQHRGVEGVWVI
;
A
#
# COMPACT_ATOMS: atom_id res chain seq x y z
N MET A 1 3.82 -13.14 20.83
CA MET A 1 2.95 -12.43 21.82
C MET A 1 2.26 -13.37 22.80
N ILE A 2 1.87 -12.86 23.97
CA ILE A 2 1.02 -13.61 24.93
C ILE A 2 -0.42 -13.77 24.41
N LYS A 3 -1.12 -14.84 24.82
CA LYS A 3 -2.49 -15.19 24.39
C LYS A 3 -3.50 -14.04 24.35
N ARG A 4 -3.44 -13.12 25.32
CA ARG A 4 -4.38 -11.96 25.39
C ARG A 4 -4.22 -10.96 24.23
N TYR A 5 -3.06 -10.92 23.60
CA TYR A 5 -2.74 -10.00 22.50
C TYR A 5 -2.44 -10.72 21.19
N GLU A 6 -2.68 -12.03 21.12
CA GLU A 6 -2.64 -12.75 19.85
C GLU A 6 -3.69 -12.22 18.89
N VAL A 7 -3.33 -12.19 17.62
CA VAL A 7 -4.22 -11.83 16.51
C VAL A 7 -4.40 -13.11 15.71
N PRO A 8 -5.57 -13.78 15.76
CA PRO A 8 -5.77 -15.07 15.10
C PRO A 8 -5.46 -15.03 13.60
N GLN A 9 -5.73 -13.89 12.94
CA GLN A 9 -5.39 -13.70 11.52
C GLN A 9 -3.89 -13.65 11.25
N LEU A 10 -3.04 -13.41 12.24
CA LEU A 10 -1.57 -13.38 12.08
C LEU A 10 -0.89 -14.63 12.65
N GLU A 11 -1.58 -15.40 13.50
CA GLU A 11 -1.01 -16.58 14.16
C GLU A 11 -0.56 -17.63 13.14
N HIS A 12 -1.39 -17.91 12.14
CA HIS A 12 -1.04 -18.85 11.08
C HIS A 12 0.11 -18.35 10.19
N ILE A 13 0.43 -17.06 10.19
CA ILE A 13 1.58 -16.51 9.44
C ILE A 13 2.86 -16.78 10.22
N PHE A 14 2.88 -16.46 11.52
CA PHE A 14 4.09 -16.52 12.34
C PHE A 14 4.32 -17.85 13.07
N SER A 15 3.43 -18.83 12.90
CA SER A 15 3.62 -20.17 13.49
C SER A 15 4.90 -20.87 13.00
N GLU A 16 5.46 -21.72 13.85
CA GLU A 16 6.63 -22.55 13.51
C GLU A 16 6.38 -23.44 12.28
N ASN A 17 5.19 -24.04 12.17
CA ASN A 17 4.82 -24.83 11.00
C ASN A 17 4.85 -24.00 9.71
N SER A 18 4.33 -22.77 9.76
CA SER A 18 4.32 -21.87 8.60
C SER A 18 5.72 -21.38 8.25
N LYS A 19 6.58 -21.17 9.25
CA LYS A 19 8.00 -20.85 9.05
C LYS A 19 8.71 -21.97 8.28
N TYR A 20 8.63 -23.22 8.75
CA TYR A 20 9.28 -24.35 8.08
C TYR A 20 8.65 -24.65 6.71
N LYS A 21 7.34 -24.42 6.55
CA LYS A 21 6.69 -24.51 5.24
C LYS A 21 7.23 -23.48 4.26
N ARG A 22 7.45 -22.23 4.67
CA ARG A 22 8.09 -21.20 3.81
C ARG A 22 9.52 -21.57 3.44
N TRP A 23 10.32 -22.06 4.39
CA TRP A 23 11.68 -22.53 4.11
C TRP A 23 11.67 -23.65 3.06
N SER A 24 10.78 -24.62 3.24
CA SER A 24 10.58 -25.75 2.32
C SER A 24 10.19 -25.30 0.91
N ILE A 25 9.29 -24.32 0.80
CA ILE A 25 8.91 -23.75 -0.50
C ILE A 25 10.08 -23.02 -1.15
N LEU A 26 10.84 -22.21 -0.40
CA LEU A 26 11.99 -21.48 -0.96
C LEU A 26 13.08 -22.43 -1.46
N GLU A 27 13.44 -23.46 -0.68
CA GLU A 27 14.40 -24.49 -1.10
C GLU A 27 13.98 -25.16 -2.41
N LYS A 28 12.69 -25.52 -2.49
CA LYS A 28 12.12 -26.13 -3.69
C LYS A 28 12.22 -25.23 -4.91
N GLU A 29 11.83 -23.97 -4.76
CA GLU A 29 11.83 -23.03 -5.89
C GLU A 29 13.25 -22.71 -6.38
N ILE A 30 14.23 -22.65 -5.47
CA ILE A 30 15.65 -22.50 -5.82
C ILE A 30 16.13 -23.73 -6.60
N LEU A 31 15.82 -24.94 -6.13
CA LEU A 31 16.17 -26.16 -6.86
C LEU A 31 15.56 -26.17 -8.27
N TYR A 32 14.31 -25.70 -8.42
CA TYR A 32 13.65 -25.62 -9.71
C TYR A 32 14.30 -24.59 -10.64
N SER A 33 14.73 -23.45 -10.11
CA SER A 33 15.54 -22.48 -10.85
C SER A 33 16.88 -23.05 -11.31
N LEU A 34 17.47 -23.96 -10.52
CA LEU A 34 18.75 -24.62 -10.83
C LEU A 34 18.61 -25.88 -11.71
N ALA A 35 17.40 -26.36 -11.98
CA ALA A 35 17.18 -27.63 -12.67
C ALA A 35 17.90 -27.72 -14.03
N ARG A 36 17.80 -26.67 -14.85
CA ARG A 36 18.49 -26.60 -16.15
C ARG A 36 20.01 -26.63 -16.00
N ARG A 37 20.56 -25.89 -15.03
CA ARG A 37 22.01 -25.82 -14.76
C ARG A 37 22.60 -27.21 -14.47
N PHE A 38 21.82 -28.08 -13.84
CA PHE A 38 22.23 -29.43 -13.47
C PHE A 38 21.66 -30.53 -14.36
N SER A 39 21.02 -30.19 -15.49
CA SER A 39 20.39 -31.15 -16.40
C SER A 39 19.42 -32.10 -15.67
N ILE A 40 18.72 -31.61 -14.64
CA ILE A 40 17.70 -32.37 -13.92
C ILE A 40 16.50 -32.49 -14.86
N SER A 41 16.14 -33.71 -15.23
CA SER A 41 15.06 -33.93 -16.18
C SER A 41 13.71 -33.56 -15.58
N ASP A 42 12.77 -33.23 -16.44
CA ASP A 42 11.47 -32.80 -15.94
C ASP A 42 10.69 -33.86 -15.22
N LYS A 43 10.88 -35.10 -15.64
CA LYS A 43 10.34 -36.27 -14.97
C LYS A 43 10.88 -36.40 -13.53
N GLU A 44 12.15 -36.07 -13.29
CA GLU A 44 12.75 -36.11 -11.95
C GLU A 44 12.19 -35.01 -11.06
N ILE A 45 12.06 -33.78 -11.58
CA ILE A 45 11.41 -32.68 -10.84
C ILE A 45 9.95 -33.01 -10.51
N SER A 46 9.21 -33.59 -11.45
CA SER A 46 7.80 -33.98 -11.22
C SER A 46 7.67 -35.00 -10.10
N LYS A 47 8.55 -36.00 -10.14
CA LYS A 47 8.60 -37.04 -9.11
C LYS A 47 8.95 -36.43 -7.76
N LEU A 48 9.96 -35.55 -7.72
CA LEU A 48 10.38 -34.86 -6.50
C LEU A 48 9.24 -34.04 -5.89
N GLU A 49 8.38 -33.45 -6.70
CA GLU A 49 7.28 -32.63 -6.20
C GLU A 49 6.11 -33.42 -5.62
N LEU A 50 5.81 -34.56 -6.24
CA LEU A 50 4.85 -35.52 -5.69
C LEU A 50 5.35 -36.07 -4.35
N GLU A 51 6.66 -36.29 -4.25
CA GLU A 51 7.35 -36.82 -3.06
C GLU A 51 7.75 -35.72 -2.05
N TRP A 52 7.54 -34.44 -2.35
CA TRP A 52 8.02 -33.34 -1.50
C TRP A 52 7.36 -33.37 -0.12
N PRO A 53 8.12 -33.59 0.96
CA PRO A 53 7.57 -33.88 2.26
C PRO A 53 7.11 -32.62 2.98
N GLU A 54 6.10 -32.79 3.82
CA GLU A 54 5.83 -31.82 4.88
C GLU A 54 6.82 -32.04 6.03
N ILE A 55 7.29 -30.92 6.60
CA ILE A 55 8.23 -30.91 7.73
C ILE A 55 7.50 -30.31 8.94
N PRO A 56 6.95 -31.15 9.84
CA PRO A 56 6.28 -30.67 11.04
C PRO A 56 7.26 -30.01 12.00
N SER A 57 6.83 -28.96 12.69
CA SER A 57 7.68 -28.20 13.61
C SER A 57 8.26 -29.04 14.75
N TYR A 58 7.49 -29.99 15.30
CA TYR A 58 7.95 -30.84 16.40
C TYR A 58 9.13 -31.74 15.99
N GLU A 59 9.23 -32.15 14.73
CA GLU A 59 10.38 -32.93 14.23
C GLU A 59 11.63 -32.07 14.17
N VAL A 60 11.49 -30.81 13.70
CA VAL A 60 12.62 -29.87 13.63
C VAL A 60 13.15 -29.57 15.01
N VAL A 61 12.28 -29.29 15.99
CA VAL A 61 12.68 -29.06 17.39
C VAL A 61 13.44 -30.26 17.95
N ALA A 62 12.98 -31.49 17.68
CA ALA A 62 13.66 -32.70 18.14
C ALA A 62 15.04 -32.90 17.48
N GLU A 63 15.19 -32.57 16.21
CA GLU A 63 16.48 -32.64 15.51
C GLU A 63 17.41 -31.48 15.92
N GLU A 64 16.86 -30.30 16.22
CA GLU A 64 17.61 -29.12 16.69
C GLU A 64 18.34 -29.38 18.01
N MET A 65 17.77 -30.20 18.90
CA MET A 65 18.46 -30.64 20.13
C MET A 65 19.83 -31.29 19.84
N LYS A 66 20.01 -31.88 18.65
CA LYS A 66 21.26 -32.50 18.20
C LYS A 66 22.13 -31.53 17.40
N THR A 67 21.54 -30.72 16.53
CA THR A 67 22.29 -29.84 15.62
C THR A 67 22.70 -28.52 16.26
N GLN A 68 21.99 -28.10 17.32
CA GLN A 68 22.09 -26.77 17.93
C GLN A 68 21.89 -25.63 16.90
N HIS A 69 21.15 -25.93 15.82
CA HIS A 69 20.89 -25.01 14.73
C HIS A 69 19.58 -25.40 14.01
N ASP A 70 18.54 -24.58 14.16
CA ASP A 70 17.19 -24.74 13.61
C ASP A 70 17.16 -25.01 12.08
N PHE A 71 17.83 -24.19 11.29
CA PHE A 71 17.84 -24.32 9.84
C PHE A 71 18.55 -25.61 9.39
N VAL A 72 19.67 -25.96 10.01
CA VAL A 72 20.39 -27.21 9.73
C VAL A 72 19.54 -28.43 10.12
N ALA A 73 18.82 -28.37 11.24
CA ALA A 73 17.88 -29.42 11.65
C ALA A 73 16.77 -29.60 10.60
N PHE A 74 16.17 -28.49 10.16
CA PHE A 74 15.17 -28.48 9.09
C PHE A 74 15.73 -29.07 7.79
N LEU A 75 16.91 -28.63 7.35
CA LEU A 75 17.52 -29.08 6.10
C LEU A 75 17.82 -30.59 6.12
N ARG A 76 18.40 -31.09 7.22
CA ARG A 76 18.64 -32.54 7.40
C ARG A 76 17.37 -33.36 7.35
N LEU A 77 16.28 -32.87 7.95
CA LEU A 77 14.97 -33.52 7.89
C LEU A 77 14.43 -33.54 6.46
N LEU A 78 14.52 -32.43 5.75
CA LEU A 78 14.09 -32.30 4.36
C LEU A 78 14.86 -33.28 3.46
N GLU A 79 16.19 -33.28 3.53
CA GLU A 79 17.06 -34.20 2.76
C GLU A 79 16.75 -35.67 3.09
N ARG A 80 16.65 -36.01 4.38
CA ARG A 80 16.37 -37.37 4.85
C ARG A 80 15.02 -37.88 4.34
N LYS A 81 13.99 -37.03 4.34
CA LYS A 81 12.64 -37.40 3.87
C LYS A 81 12.55 -37.45 2.34
N LEU A 82 13.29 -36.61 1.62
CA LEU A 82 13.38 -36.68 0.15
C LEU A 82 14.18 -37.89 -0.35
N GLY A 83 14.99 -38.51 0.53
CA GLY A 83 15.64 -39.79 0.28
C GLY A 83 16.65 -39.74 -0.87
N ARG A 84 16.82 -40.87 -1.57
CA ARG A 84 17.84 -41.06 -2.63
C ARG A 84 17.45 -40.48 -4.00
N ASN A 85 16.57 -39.49 -4.06
CA ASN A 85 16.28 -38.81 -5.33
C ASN A 85 17.57 -38.12 -5.84
N PRO A 86 18.05 -38.38 -7.08
CA PRO A 86 19.28 -37.78 -7.59
C PRO A 86 19.30 -36.25 -7.56
N ALA A 87 18.13 -35.60 -7.61
CA ALA A 87 17.98 -34.15 -7.53
C ALA A 87 18.13 -33.61 -6.10
N SER A 88 17.93 -34.43 -5.05
CA SER A 88 17.95 -33.96 -3.65
C SER A 88 19.33 -33.46 -3.21
N LYS A 89 20.41 -33.92 -3.85
CA LYS A 89 21.78 -33.46 -3.60
C LYS A 89 22.03 -31.98 -3.98
N TYR A 90 21.12 -31.37 -4.74
CA TYR A 90 21.20 -29.97 -5.16
C TYR A 90 20.32 -29.04 -4.30
N ILE A 91 19.65 -29.57 -3.27
CA ILE A 91 18.97 -28.75 -2.27
C ILE A 91 20.01 -27.88 -1.58
N HIS A 92 19.65 -26.63 -1.29
CA HIS A 92 20.54 -25.65 -0.69
C HIS A 92 21.85 -25.40 -1.47
N TYR A 93 21.89 -25.69 -2.77
CA TYR A 93 23.11 -25.53 -3.57
C TYR A 93 23.52 -24.06 -3.70
N GLY A 94 24.76 -23.74 -3.27
CA GLY A 94 25.41 -22.45 -3.51
C GLY A 94 24.85 -21.27 -2.73
N ILE A 95 23.90 -21.52 -1.81
CA ILE A 95 23.25 -20.53 -0.96
C ILE A 95 23.65 -20.70 0.51
N THR A 96 23.18 -19.80 1.37
CA THR A 96 23.35 -19.89 2.83
C THR A 96 22.00 -19.86 3.54
N SER A 97 21.95 -20.31 4.80
CA SER A 97 20.76 -20.26 5.66
C SER A 97 20.10 -18.88 5.67
N SER A 98 20.89 -17.80 5.64
CA SER A 98 20.38 -16.42 5.65
C SER A 98 19.58 -16.08 4.40
N ASP A 99 19.89 -16.68 3.24
CA ASP A 99 19.13 -16.46 2.00
C ASP A 99 17.67 -16.93 2.15
N ILE A 100 17.50 -18.11 2.76
CA ILE A 100 16.17 -18.69 3.02
C ILE A 100 15.46 -17.97 4.17
N ILE A 101 16.16 -17.73 5.28
CA ILE A 101 15.56 -17.12 6.47
C ILE A 101 15.07 -15.70 6.17
N ASP A 102 15.91 -14.85 5.56
CA ASP A 102 15.53 -13.48 5.24
C ASP A 102 14.41 -13.43 4.20
N SER A 103 14.49 -14.23 3.13
CA SER A 103 13.42 -14.30 2.12
C SER A 103 12.10 -14.83 2.70
N SER A 104 12.17 -15.78 3.65
CA SER A 104 11.01 -16.28 4.38
C SER A 104 10.39 -15.22 5.29
N ASN A 105 11.22 -14.42 5.96
CA ASN A 105 10.75 -13.30 6.79
C ASN A 105 10.06 -12.24 5.92
N SER A 106 10.63 -11.89 4.77
CA SER A 106 10.00 -10.99 3.79
C SER A 106 8.60 -11.46 3.38
N LEU A 107 8.44 -12.76 3.08
CA LEU A 107 7.15 -13.36 2.73
C LEU A 107 6.13 -13.24 3.88
N ALA A 108 6.53 -13.61 5.10
CA ALA A 108 5.66 -13.54 6.27
C ALA A 108 5.24 -12.09 6.59
N LEU A 109 6.18 -11.15 6.55
CA LEU A 109 5.92 -9.74 6.83
C LEU A 109 5.02 -9.12 5.75
N ARG A 110 5.19 -9.47 4.47
CA ARG A 110 4.28 -9.04 3.41
C ARG A 110 2.84 -9.45 3.70
N GLU A 111 2.61 -10.70 4.10
CA GLU A 111 1.26 -11.19 4.42
C GLU A 111 0.66 -10.47 5.62
N ALA A 112 1.44 -10.29 6.68
CA ALA A 112 1.01 -9.53 7.85
C ALA A 112 0.70 -8.06 7.49
N ASN A 113 1.51 -7.45 6.63
CA ASN A 113 1.34 -6.06 6.18
C ASN A 113 0.06 -5.86 5.39
N LYS A 114 -0.31 -6.80 4.52
CA LYS A 114 -1.58 -6.74 3.77
C LYS A 114 -2.77 -6.65 4.72
N LEU A 115 -2.83 -7.53 5.71
CA LEU A 115 -3.88 -7.56 6.71
C LEU A 115 -3.90 -6.27 7.55
N LEU A 116 -2.72 -5.82 8.00
CA LEU A 116 -2.59 -4.58 8.77
C LEU A 116 -3.08 -3.36 7.99
N ILE A 117 -2.73 -3.25 6.71
CA ILE A 117 -3.13 -2.14 5.85
C ILE A 117 -4.65 -2.09 5.67
N LYS A 118 -5.29 -3.24 5.39
CA LYS A 118 -6.77 -3.32 5.32
C LYS A 118 -7.42 -2.82 6.62
N GLU A 119 -6.84 -3.14 7.77
CA GLU A 119 -7.34 -2.68 9.08
C GLU A 119 -7.10 -1.18 9.29
N ILE A 120 -5.96 -0.63 8.85
CA ILE A 120 -5.67 0.82 8.88
C ILE A 120 -6.66 1.58 7.98
N GLU A 121 -6.92 1.10 6.77
CA GLU A 121 -7.89 1.69 5.84
C GLU A 121 -9.30 1.67 6.44
N SER A 122 -9.66 0.61 7.17
CA SER A 122 -10.93 0.51 7.90
C SER A 122 -11.03 1.52 9.04
N LEU A 123 -9.95 1.74 9.79
CA LEU A 123 -9.84 2.80 10.79
C LEU A 123 -9.99 4.19 10.13
N GLN A 124 -9.30 4.43 9.02
CA GLN A 124 -9.39 5.67 8.25
C GLN A 124 -10.81 5.92 7.74
N ASP A 125 -11.55 4.88 7.34
CA ASP A 125 -12.96 5.04 6.96
C ASP A 125 -13.84 5.45 8.14
N THR A 126 -13.59 4.89 9.33
CA THR A 126 -14.28 5.29 10.56
C THR A 126 -13.94 6.74 10.95
N LEU A 127 -12.66 7.13 10.88
CA LEU A 127 -12.22 8.51 11.11
C LEU A 127 -12.88 9.48 10.12
N TYR A 128 -12.93 9.13 8.83
CA TYR A 128 -13.60 9.92 7.81
C TYR A 128 -15.09 10.12 8.13
N LYS A 129 -15.79 9.06 8.55
CA LYS A 129 -17.22 9.15 8.92
C LYS A 129 -17.42 10.08 10.10
N LEU A 130 -16.68 9.88 11.20
CA LEU A 130 -16.76 10.72 12.40
C LEU A 130 -16.37 12.17 12.12
N ALA A 131 -15.35 12.39 11.30
CA ALA A 131 -14.93 13.72 10.91
C ALA A 131 -16.04 14.50 10.21
N ASN A 132 -16.78 13.84 9.30
CA ASN A 132 -17.89 14.47 8.57
C ASN A 132 -19.17 14.58 9.42
N GLU A 133 -19.50 13.56 10.21
CA GLU A 133 -20.64 13.56 11.13
C GLU A 133 -20.58 14.73 12.10
N TYR A 134 -19.41 14.96 12.69
CA TYR A 134 -19.19 16.03 13.66
C TYR A 134 -18.46 17.25 13.08
N ARG A 135 -18.46 17.43 11.75
CA ARG A 135 -17.74 18.53 11.09
C ARG A 135 -18.18 19.89 11.62
N ASP A 136 -19.49 20.09 11.70
CA ASP A 136 -20.05 21.38 12.09
C ASP A 136 -20.32 21.45 13.60
N PHE A 137 -19.81 20.47 14.38
CA PHE A 137 -20.05 20.41 15.80
C PHE A 137 -19.00 21.18 16.61
N ILE A 138 -19.32 22.41 17.00
CA ILE A 138 -18.39 23.32 17.70
C ILE A 138 -18.00 22.76 19.07
N GLN A 139 -16.71 22.81 19.37
CA GLN A 139 -16.11 22.42 20.64
C GLN A 139 -15.04 23.46 21.03
N VAL A 140 -14.79 23.64 22.33
CA VAL A 140 -13.67 24.50 22.77
C VAL A 140 -12.32 23.87 22.43
N GLY A 141 -11.46 24.61 21.73
CA GLY A 141 -10.06 24.24 21.52
C GLY A 141 -9.25 24.40 22.81
N ARG A 142 -8.20 23.59 22.97
CA ARG A 142 -7.36 23.61 24.17
C ARG A 142 -5.88 23.72 23.83
N THR A 143 -5.21 24.73 24.38
CA THR A 143 -3.75 24.90 24.33
C THR A 143 -3.21 24.87 25.75
N HIS A 144 -2.14 24.10 26.01
CA HIS A 144 -1.63 23.83 27.37
C HIS A 144 -2.71 23.34 28.36
N GLY A 145 -3.76 22.68 27.88
CA GLY A 145 -4.91 22.27 28.69
C GLY A 145 -5.86 23.41 29.11
N ARG A 146 -5.70 24.62 28.56
CA ARG A 146 -6.54 25.80 28.82
C ARG A 146 -7.44 26.08 27.64
N HIS A 147 -8.63 26.64 27.89
CA HIS A 147 -9.56 27.02 26.82
C HIS A 147 -8.94 28.11 25.95
N ALA A 148 -8.91 27.85 24.65
CA ALA A 148 -8.45 28.76 23.60
C ALA A 148 -9.65 29.14 22.72
N GLU A 149 -9.47 29.24 21.40
CA GLU A 149 -10.57 29.46 20.46
C GLU A 149 -11.40 28.20 20.22
N PRO A 150 -12.68 28.34 19.83
CA PRO A 150 -13.48 27.22 19.33
C PRO A 150 -12.85 26.51 18.13
N THR A 151 -13.14 25.23 18.03
CA THR A 151 -12.83 24.36 16.89
C THR A 151 -14.01 23.43 16.65
N SER A 152 -13.85 22.42 15.78
CA SER A 152 -14.84 21.37 15.57
C SER A 152 -14.43 20.07 16.26
N PHE A 153 -15.38 19.40 16.90
CA PHE A 153 -15.18 18.07 17.49
C PHE A 153 -14.75 17.05 16.43
N GLY A 154 -15.28 17.17 15.21
CA GLY A 154 -14.97 16.32 14.06
C GLY A 154 -13.58 16.57 13.47
N TYR A 155 -13.05 17.80 13.57
CA TYR A 155 -11.83 18.20 12.87
C TYR A 155 -10.60 17.38 13.29
N ARG A 156 -10.50 17.02 14.56
CA ARG A 156 -9.48 16.09 15.08
C ARG A 156 -9.43 14.77 14.32
N PHE A 157 -10.58 14.18 13.98
CA PHE A 157 -10.61 12.91 13.25
C PHE A 157 -10.12 13.09 11.81
N ALA A 158 -10.36 14.26 11.21
CA ALA A 158 -9.80 14.61 9.90
C ALA A 158 -8.27 14.76 9.97
N ILE A 159 -7.75 15.40 11.02
CA ILE A 159 -6.30 15.53 11.24
C ILE A 159 -5.67 14.15 11.44
N THR A 160 -6.22 13.29 12.32
CA THR A 160 -5.70 11.93 12.52
C THR A 160 -5.77 11.10 11.23
N TYR A 161 -6.82 11.26 10.42
CA TYR A 161 -6.89 10.64 9.10
C TYR A 161 -5.70 11.07 8.22
N GLN A 162 -5.40 12.38 8.15
CA GLN A 162 -4.30 12.93 7.36
C GLN A 162 -2.93 12.43 7.83
N GLU A 163 -2.72 12.37 9.14
CA GLU A 163 -1.49 11.83 9.74
C GLU A 163 -1.33 10.35 9.38
N LEU A 164 -2.40 9.55 9.49
CA LEU A 164 -2.38 8.15 9.12
C LEU A 164 -2.13 7.93 7.62
N GLU A 165 -2.67 8.78 6.73
CA GLU A 165 -2.35 8.71 5.29
C GLU A 165 -0.84 8.87 5.06
N SER A 166 -0.21 9.81 5.76
CA SER A 166 1.22 10.09 5.61
C SER A 166 2.08 8.96 6.19
N ALA A 167 1.66 8.39 7.31
CA ALA A 167 2.30 7.23 7.92
C ALA A 167 2.14 5.97 7.06
N LEU A 168 0.99 5.81 6.40
CA LEU A 168 0.74 4.72 5.48
C LEU A 168 1.61 4.84 4.22
N GLU A 169 1.80 6.04 3.66
CA GLU A 169 2.78 6.28 2.59
C GLU A 169 4.20 5.87 3.02
N SER A 170 4.58 6.13 4.27
CA SER A 170 5.88 5.73 4.82
C SER A 170 6.01 4.22 4.98
N LEU A 171 4.96 3.55 5.48
CA LEU A 171 4.90 2.09 5.56
C LEU A 171 5.06 1.46 4.18
N TYR A 172 4.37 1.97 3.17
CA TYR A 172 4.48 1.50 1.79
C TYR A 172 5.92 1.60 1.24
N ILE A 173 6.61 2.71 1.50
CA ILE A 173 8.02 2.86 1.14
C ILE A 173 8.87 1.80 1.86
N SER A 174 8.71 1.63 3.17
CA SER A 174 9.45 0.61 3.94
C SER A 174 9.17 -0.81 3.43
N ARG A 175 7.92 -1.12 3.06
CA ARG A 175 7.53 -2.40 2.45
C ARG A 175 8.29 -2.68 1.17
N ARG A 176 8.44 -1.69 0.28
CA ARG A 176 9.22 -1.85 -0.96
C ARG A 176 10.68 -2.26 -0.70
N TYR A 177 11.27 -1.77 0.38
CA TYR A 177 12.64 -2.13 0.76
C TYR A 177 12.71 -3.45 1.53
N LEU A 178 11.69 -3.80 2.29
CA LEU A 178 11.68 -4.99 3.14
C LEU A 178 11.24 -6.24 2.39
N GLU A 179 10.24 -6.13 1.52
CA GLU A 179 9.54 -7.24 0.86
C GLU A 179 10.35 -7.73 -0.35
N VAL A 180 11.56 -8.23 -0.10
CA VAL A 180 12.52 -8.67 -1.11
C VAL A 180 12.81 -10.18 -1.03
N ILE A 181 13.07 -10.81 -2.18
CA ILE A 181 13.83 -12.06 -2.25
C ILE A 181 15.32 -11.74 -2.23
N SER A 182 16.07 -12.51 -1.44
CA SER A 182 17.50 -12.30 -1.23
C SER A 182 18.26 -13.61 -1.31
N ILE A 183 18.75 -13.95 -2.52
CA ILE A 183 19.50 -15.18 -2.79
C ILE A 183 20.87 -14.79 -3.32
N LYS A 184 21.88 -14.76 -2.44
CA LYS A 184 23.20 -14.18 -2.78
C LYS A 184 24.41 -14.99 -2.29
N GLY A 185 24.17 -16.06 -1.52
CA GLY A 185 25.22 -16.94 -1.00
C GLY A 185 25.97 -16.35 0.20
N SER A 186 27.09 -16.99 0.55
CA SER A 186 27.76 -16.83 1.85
C SER A 186 28.29 -15.42 2.16
N THR A 187 28.69 -14.63 1.17
CA THR A 187 29.20 -13.26 1.38
C THR A 187 28.48 -12.23 0.51
N GLY A 188 27.42 -12.67 -0.19
CA GLY A 188 26.60 -11.81 -1.06
C GLY A 188 27.22 -11.45 -2.41
N THR A 189 28.25 -12.18 -2.84
CA THR A 189 28.96 -11.95 -4.10
C THR A 189 28.46 -12.80 -5.27
N TYR A 190 27.40 -13.61 -5.09
CA TYR A 190 26.88 -14.53 -6.11
C TYR A 190 27.93 -15.56 -6.61
N ALA A 191 28.95 -15.86 -5.81
CA ALA A 191 30.09 -16.70 -6.21
C ALA A 191 29.71 -18.11 -6.69
N HIS A 192 28.59 -18.66 -6.21
CA HIS A 192 28.16 -20.03 -6.50
C HIS A 192 26.77 -20.10 -7.15
N ILE A 193 25.99 -19.04 -7.05
CA ILE A 193 24.63 -18.92 -7.59
C ILE A 193 24.46 -17.52 -8.19
N GLY A 194 24.04 -17.43 -9.45
CA GLY A 194 23.91 -16.17 -10.14
C GLY A 194 22.66 -15.39 -9.72
N PRO A 195 22.64 -14.05 -9.95
CA PRO A 195 21.52 -13.18 -9.59
C PRO A 195 20.21 -13.54 -10.29
N GLU A 196 20.26 -14.26 -11.42
CA GLU A 196 19.08 -14.72 -12.15
C GLU A 196 18.15 -15.60 -11.31
N VAL A 197 18.68 -16.34 -10.33
CA VAL A 197 17.86 -17.16 -9.42
C VAL A 197 17.04 -16.26 -8.49
N GLN A 198 17.66 -15.20 -7.96
CA GLN A 198 16.95 -14.22 -7.14
C GLN A 198 15.82 -13.55 -7.94
N GLU A 199 16.10 -13.14 -9.17
CA GLU A 199 15.13 -12.50 -10.07
C GLU A 199 13.96 -13.44 -10.41
N GLU A 200 14.25 -14.70 -10.71
CA GLU A 200 13.22 -15.70 -11.01
C GLU A 200 12.31 -15.96 -9.81
N LEU A 201 12.88 -16.13 -8.62
CA LEU A 201 12.10 -16.27 -7.39
C LEU A 201 11.30 -15.00 -7.06
N SER A 202 11.92 -13.83 -7.19
CA SER A 202 11.26 -12.53 -6.96
C SER A 202 10.02 -12.38 -7.84
N SER A 203 10.14 -12.76 -9.12
CA SER A 203 9.03 -12.79 -10.07
C SER A 203 7.93 -13.78 -9.64
N ARG A 204 8.31 -15.03 -9.34
CA ARG A 204 7.35 -16.09 -8.91
C ARG A 204 6.60 -15.71 -7.64
N PHE A 205 7.29 -15.14 -6.66
CA PHE A 205 6.71 -14.79 -5.37
C PHE A 205 6.04 -13.42 -5.35
N GLY A 206 6.20 -12.57 -6.38
CA GLY A 206 5.66 -11.21 -6.36
C GLY A 206 6.31 -10.35 -5.27
N LEU A 207 7.62 -10.48 -5.11
CA LEU A 207 8.46 -9.68 -4.22
C LEU A 207 9.45 -8.84 -5.03
N TYR A 208 10.15 -7.93 -4.38
CA TYR A 208 11.22 -7.14 -4.98
C TYR A 208 12.56 -7.89 -4.96
N THR A 209 13.53 -7.40 -5.72
CA THR A 209 14.92 -7.83 -5.62
C THR A 209 15.76 -6.82 -4.85
N ILE A 210 16.93 -7.27 -4.40
CA ILE A 210 17.99 -6.41 -3.89
C ILE A 210 19.23 -6.56 -4.77
N SER A 211 19.79 -5.45 -5.23
CA SER A 211 20.92 -5.46 -6.18
C SER A 211 22.20 -6.05 -5.56
N GLY A 212 22.39 -5.85 -4.25
CA GLY A 212 23.53 -6.40 -3.52
C GLY A 212 23.32 -6.30 -2.02
N SER A 213 23.88 -7.25 -1.29
CA SER A 213 23.94 -7.30 0.17
C SER A 213 25.16 -8.10 0.59
N THR A 214 25.37 -8.21 1.90
CA THR A 214 26.29 -9.18 2.47
C THR A 214 25.57 -10.52 2.68
N GLN A 215 26.03 -11.36 3.63
CA GLN A 215 25.37 -12.64 3.94
C GLN A 215 23.93 -12.45 4.44
N ALA A 216 23.68 -11.41 5.24
CA ALA A 216 22.34 -11.04 5.71
C ALA A 216 21.78 -9.86 4.91
N LEU A 217 20.44 -9.76 4.86
CA LEU A 217 19.79 -8.53 4.44
C LEU A 217 20.19 -7.38 5.38
N PRO A 218 20.52 -6.19 4.84
CA PRO A 218 20.81 -5.01 5.64
C PRO A 218 19.68 -4.72 6.64
N ARG A 219 20.00 -4.71 7.94
CA ARG A 219 18.98 -4.57 9.00
C ARG A 219 18.32 -3.21 9.07
N ASN A 220 18.88 -2.20 8.38
CA ASN A 220 18.24 -0.89 8.22
C ASN A 220 16.87 -0.97 7.50
N ARG A 221 16.65 -2.03 6.71
CA ARG A 221 15.35 -2.33 6.08
C ARG A 221 14.30 -2.70 7.13
N TYR A 222 14.65 -3.60 8.05
CA TYR A 222 13.79 -3.98 9.18
C TYR A 222 13.60 -2.81 10.15
N SER A 223 14.65 -2.04 10.44
CA SER A 223 14.55 -0.88 11.31
C SER A 223 13.62 0.20 10.75
N SER A 224 13.70 0.49 9.44
CA SER A 224 12.77 1.40 8.76
C SER A 224 11.33 0.91 8.82
N TYR A 225 11.11 -0.38 8.61
CA TYR A 225 9.79 -0.99 8.68
C TYR A 225 9.17 -0.90 10.08
N ILE A 226 9.89 -1.32 11.12
CA ILE A 226 9.39 -1.30 12.50
C ILE A 226 9.16 0.15 12.96
N TYR A 227 10.02 1.09 12.53
CA TYR A 227 9.78 2.51 12.76
C TYR A 227 8.46 3.00 12.15
N SER A 228 8.17 2.62 10.90
CA SER A 228 6.90 2.96 10.25
C SER A 228 5.69 2.41 11.03
N LEU A 229 5.80 1.20 11.60
CA LEU A 229 4.77 0.66 12.50
C LEU A 229 4.65 1.46 13.81
N SER A 230 5.77 1.80 14.45
CA SER A 230 5.78 2.64 15.67
C SER A 230 5.17 4.02 15.42
N HIS A 231 5.45 4.61 14.26
CA HIS A 231 4.90 5.90 13.86
C HIS A 231 3.37 5.86 13.75
N ILE A 232 2.81 4.83 13.12
CA ILE A 232 1.35 4.58 13.09
C ILE A 232 0.80 4.45 14.51
N GLY A 233 1.46 3.64 15.35
CA GLY A 233 1.07 3.47 16.75
C GLY A 233 1.10 4.76 17.57
N SER A 234 2.03 5.66 17.28
CA SER A 234 2.20 6.96 17.94
C SER A 234 1.08 7.94 17.59
N ILE A 235 0.70 8.02 16.31
CA ILE A 235 -0.45 8.81 15.84
C ILE A 235 -1.74 8.35 16.53
N ILE A 236 -1.97 7.04 16.56
CA ILE A 236 -3.16 6.46 17.22
C ILE A 236 -3.13 6.72 18.73
N ASN A 237 -1.97 6.64 19.37
CA ASN A 237 -1.84 6.95 20.79
C ASN A 237 -2.12 8.43 21.10
N SER A 238 -1.71 9.36 20.22
CA SER A 238 -2.06 10.79 20.35
C SER A 238 -3.57 11.00 20.39
N LEU A 239 -4.30 10.35 19.48
CA LEU A 239 -5.76 10.34 19.50
C LEU A 239 -6.31 9.68 20.78
N ALA A 240 -5.73 8.55 21.22
CA ALA A 240 -6.15 7.86 22.44
C ALA A 240 -6.03 8.75 23.69
N LEU A 241 -4.92 9.48 23.83
CA LEU A 241 -4.71 10.44 24.94
C LEU A 241 -5.75 11.57 24.92
N THR A 242 -6.09 12.07 23.74
CA THR A 242 -7.12 13.09 23.57
C THR A 242 -8.50 12.56 23.96
N LEU A 243 -8.88 11.36 23.50
CA LEU A 243 -10.16 10.73 23.83
C LEU A 243 -10.26 10.43 25.34
N ARG A 244 -9.17 9.98 25.98
CA ARG A 244 -9.11 9.81 27.44
C ARG A 244 -9.37 11.11 28.18
N THR A 245 -8.83 12.23 27.68
CA THR A 245 -9.07 13.56 28.25
C THR A 245 -10.55 13.93 28.17
N PHE A 246 -11.19 13.69 27.02
CA PHE A 246 -12.60 14.03 26.81
C PHE A 246 -13.56 13.18 27.64
N MET A 247 -13.12 12.00 28.08
CA MET A 247 -13.89 11.13 28.97
C MET A 247 -13.77 11.47 30.46
N ARG A 248 -12.88 12.38 30.86
CA ARG A 248 -12.79 12.83 32.25
C ARG A 248 -14.11 13.44 32.70
N GLU A 249 -14.54 13.19 33.92
CA GLU A 249 -15.85 13.59 34.45
C GLU A 249 -16.09 15.12 34.37
N GLU A 250 -15.04 15.90 34.57
CA GLU A 250 -15.03 17.37 34.50
C GLU A 250 -15.05 17.93 33.07
N ILE A 251 -14.73 17.10 32.06
CA ILE A 251 -14.78 17.47 30.64
C ILE A 251 -16.03 16.87 29.99
N ASN A 252 -16.21 15.55 30.08
CA ASN A 252 -17.41 14.82 29.70
C ASN A 252 -17.92 15.15 28.28
N GLU A 253 -17.03 15.13 27.28
CA GLU A 253 -17.35 15.49 25.89
C GLU A 253 -17.65 14.26 25.01
N ILE A 254 -17.54 13.05 25.57
CA ILE A 254 -17.76 11.78 24.86
C ILE A 254 -18.65 10.86 25.69
N GLU A 255 -19.64 10.27 25.02
CA GLU A 255 -20.42 9.14 25.52
C GLU A 255 -19.96 7.84 24.87
N ILE A 256 -19.99 6.74 25.63
CA ILE A 256 -19.72 5.39 25.11
C ILE A 256 -21.03 4.61 25.01
N LEU A 257 -21.34 4.14 23.81
CA LEU A 257 -22.40 3.17 23.55
C LEU A 257 -22.01 1.82 24.18
N LYS A 258 -22.69 1.47 25.27
CA LYS A 258 -22.46 0.22 26.00
C LYS A 258 -23.43 -0.89 25.59
N PRO A 259 -22.95 -2.15 25.53
CA PRO A 259 -23.82 -3.31 25.66
C PRO A 259 -24.52 -3.31 27.03
N LYS A 260 -25.78 -3.79 27.09
CA LYS A 260 -26.60 -3.78 28.32
C LYS A 260 -25.92 -4.44 29.52
N ASP A 261 -25.04 -5.42 29.30
CA ASP A 261 -24.43 -6.25 30.35
C ASP A 261 -22.99 -5.85 30.73
N SER A 262 -22.47 -4.70 30.26
CA SER A 262 -21.08 -4.32 30.55
C SER A 262 -20.90 -3.76 31.98
N VAL A 263 -20.06 -4.42 32.79
CA VAL A 263 -19.66 -3.95 34.13
C VAL A 263 -18.47 -3.01 34.02
N GLY A 264 -18.62 -1.74 34.42
CA GLY A 264 -17.57 -0.71 34.31
C GLY A 264 -16.51 -0.72 35.43
N SER A 265 -16.90 -1.13 36.63
CA SER A 265 -16.03 -1.30 37.80
C SER A 265 -16.67 -2.29 38.77
N SER A 266 -15.85 -3.07 39.49
CA SER A 266 -16.30 -4.05 40.48
C SER A 266 -16.88 -3.43 41.75
N SER A 267 -16.52 -2.19 42.08
CA SER A 267 -16.93 -1.52 43.32
C SER A 267 -17.82 -0.30 43.10
N MET A 268 -17.74 0.38 41.95
CA MET A 268 -18.45 1.62 41.67
C MET A 268 -19.29 1.50 40.38
N PRO A 269 -20.60 1.21 40.48
CA PRO A 269 -21.46 0.97 39.30
C PRO A 269 -21.49 2.10 38.26
N HIS A 270 -21.29 3.35 38.69
CA HIS A 270 -21.26 4.53 37.83
C HIS A 270 -19.92 4.73 37.08
N LYS A 271 -18.83 4.09 37.54
CA LYS A 271 -17.47 4.38 37.06
C LYS A 271 -17.20 3.74 35.70
N LEU A 272 -16.81 4.55 34.73
CA LEU A 272 -16.43 4.14 33.39
C LEU A 272 -14.95 4.47 33.15
N ASN A 273 -14.10 3.45 33.08
CA ASN A 273 -12.68 3.66 32.80
C ASN A 273 -12.38 3.53 31.28
N PRO A 274 -11.52 4.38 30.71
CA PRO A 274 -11.09 4.30 29.31
C PRO A 274 -10.03 3.20 29.08
N VAL A 275 -10.25 1.99 29.61
CA VAL A 275 -9.24 0.90 29.65
C VAL A 275 -8.74 0.52 28.26
N GLU A 276 -9.62 0.54 27.24
CA GLU A 276 -9.23 0.24 25.86
C GLU A 276 -8.23 1.26 25.31
N LEU A 277 -8.38 2.55 25.65
CA LEU A 277 -7.46 3.62 25.26
C LEU A 277 -6.15 3.58 26.04
N GLU A 278 -6.20 3.25 27.33
CA GLU A 278 -5.01 3.05 28.16
C GLU A 278 -4.19 1.85 27.69
N ASN A 279 -4.89 0.79 27.26
CA ASN A 279 -4.26 -0.38 26.67
C ASN A 279 -3.53 -0.04 25.36
N ILE A 280 -4.15 0.76 24.49
CA ILE A 280 -3.49 1.31 23.28
C ILE A 280 -2.20 2.03 23.67
N THR A 281 -2.24 2.93 24.66
CA THR A 281 -1.03 3.64 25.15
C THR A 281 0.05 2.67 25.63
N GLY A 282 -0.32 1.60 26.34
CA GLY A 282 0.62 0.58 26.79
C GLY A 282 1.26 -0.20 25.63
N LEU A 283 0.47 -0.64 24.66
CA LEU A 283 0.95 -1.37 23.48
C LEU A 283 1.85 -0.51 22.59
N THR A 284 1.53 0.78 22.42
CA THR A 284 2.36 1.71 21.64
C THR A 284 3.75 1.87 22.25
N LYS A 285 3.88 1.93 23.59
CA LYS A 285 5.20 1.98 24.25
C LYS A 285 6.04 0.72 23.96
N TRP A 286 5.41 -0.44 23.91
CA TRP A 286 6.11 -1.68 23.58
C TRP A 286 6.56 -1.68 22.12
N LEU A 287 5.67 -1.30 21.20
CA LEU A 287 6.01 -1.17 19.77
C LEU A 287 7.16 -0.18 19.54
N ASP A 288 7.19 0.94 20.26
CA ASP A 288 8.26 1.93 20.16
C ASP A 288 9.61 1.39 20.66
N SER A 289 9.61 0.61 21.74
CA SER A 289 10.82 -0.05 22.21
C SER A 289 11.37 -1.07 21.20
N LEU A 290 10.50 -1.76 20.46
CA LEU A 290 10.92 -2.64 19.36
C LEU A 290 11.54 -1.85 18.20
N SER A 291 11.06 -0.62 17.94
CA SER A 291 11.68 0.27 16.96
C SER A 291 13.10 0.69 17.36
N SER A 292 13.32 0.98 18.65
CA SER A 292 14.67 1.28 19.16
C SER A 292 15.58 0.05 19.03
N LEU A 293 15.10 -1.12 19.44
CA LEU A 293 15.84 -2.38 19.31
C LEU A 293 16.21 -2.68 17.85
N ALA A 294 15.28 -2.48 16.92
CA ALA A 294 15.52 -2.72 15.50
C ALA A 294 16.60 -1.78 14.91
N LYS A 295 16.70 -0.54 15.42
CA LYS A 295 17.79 0.37 15.08
C LYS A 295 19.14 -0.18 15.55
N ASP A 296 19.19 -0.76 16.74
CA ASP A 296 20.42 -1.31 17.32
C ASP A 296 20.89 -2.58 16.59
N ASN A 297 19.99 -3.32 15.93
CA ASN A 297 20.35 -4.44 15.05
C ASN A 297 21.12 -4.03 13.77
N ASN A 298 21.24 -2.73 13.47
CA ASN A 298 21.94 -2.26 12.27
C ASN A 298 23.46 -2.45 12.34
N PHE A 299 24.03 -2.54 13.54
CA PHE A 299 25.47 -2.56 13.77
C PHE A 299 26.06 -3.98 13.66
N LEU A 300 25.90 -4.62 12.50
CA LEU A 300 26.49 -5.93 12.24
C LEU A 300 27.97 -5.86 11.88
N TRP A 301 28.73 -6.90 12.23
CA TRP A 301 30.15 -7.04 11.88
C TRP A 301 30.32 -7.58 10.46
N GLU A 302 31.07 -6.84 9.64
CA GLU A 302 31.49 -7.21 8.29
C GLU A 302 30.33 -7.81 7.45
N GLU A 303 30.49 -9.02 6.91
CA GLU A 303 29.47 -9.65 6.08
C GLU A 303 28.25 -10.16 6.85
N ARG A 304 28.37 -10.46 8.16
CA ARG A 304 27.27 -10.77 9.10
C ARG A 304 27.82 -11.34 10.42
N ASP A 305 27.32 -10.83 11.55
CA ASP A 305 27.16 -11.61 12.79
C ASP A 305 25.68 -11.96 13.06
N ILE A 306 25.41 -12.85 14.02
CA ILE A 306 24.05 -13.38 14.26
C ILE A 306 23.33 -12.73 15.45
N SER A 307 23.88 -11.66 16.05
CA SER A 307 23.33 -11.02 17.26
C SER A 307 21.85 -10.60 17.10
N HIS A 308 21.51 -10.07 15.92
CA HIS A 308 20.16 -9.67 15.53
C HIS A 308 19.12 -10.79 15.63
N SER A 309 19.50 -12.03 15.30
CA SER A 309 18.57 -13.15 15.11
C SER A 309 17.80 -13.50 16.38
N SER A 310 18.50 -13.46 17.52
CA SER A 310 17.93 -13.79 18.84
C SER A 310 16.69 -12.94 19.16
N ASN A 311 16.77 -11.64 18.89
CA ASN A 311 15.71 -10.70 19.20
C ASN A 311 14.69 -10.57 18.05
N GLU A 312 15.11 -10.72 16.79
CA GLU A 312 14.25 -10.71 15.60
C GLU A 312 13.23 -11.86 15.59
N ARG A 313 13.57 -13.01 16.18
CA ARG A 313 12.63 -14.12 16.40
C ARG A 313 11.38 -13.68 17.17
N MET A 314 11.49 -12.67 18.03
CA MET A 314 10.38 -12.10 18.79
C MET A 314 9.88 -10.81 18.13
N SER A 315 10.77 -9.87 17.83
CA SER A 315 10.40 -8.52 17.40
C SER A 315 9.74 -8.48 16.02
N LEU A 316 10.14 -9.34 15.06
CA LEU A 316 9.54 -9.37 13.73
C LEU A 316 8.11 -9.92 13.72
N MET A 317 7.75 -10.74 14.71
CA MET A 317 6.38 -11.21 14.93
C MET A 317 5.60 -10.21 15.78
N ASP A 318 6.18 -9.76 16.89
CA ASP A 318 5.48 -8.94 17.87
C ASP A 318 5.15 -7.55 17.30
N ALA A 319 6.05 -6.92 16.53
CA ALA A 319 5.81 -5.58 15.97
C ALA A 319 4.53 -5.48 15.10
N PRO A 320 4.32 -6.32 14.06
CA PRO A 320 3.09 -6.29 13.29
C PRO A 320 1.85 -6.67 14.12
N ILE A 321 1.97 -7.62 15.06
CA ILE A 321 0.86 -8.00 15.96
C ILE A 321 0.43 -6.84 16.86
N LEU A 322 1.39 -6.08 17.41
CA LEU A 322 1.12 -4.91 18.24
C LEU A 322 0.47 -3.80 17.43
N ALA A 323 1.02 -3.48 16.25
CA ALA A 323 0.43 -2.50 15.35
C ALA A 323 -1.02 -2.88 15.01
N PHE A 324 -1.27 -4.15 14.65
CA PHE A 324 -2.61 -4.64 14.34
C PHE A 324 -3.58 -4.50 15.52
N ASN A 325 -3.14 -4.86 16.73
CA ASN A 325 -3.93 -4.67 17.95
C ASN A 325 -4.25 -3.20 18.20
N ILE A 326 -3.27 -2.30 18.08
CA ILE A 326 -3.44 -0.85 18.31
C ILE A 326 -4.50 -0.29 17.35
N VAL A 327 -4.37 -0.58 16.05
CA VAL A 327 -5.30 -0.13 15.00
C VAL A 327 -6.69 -0.70 15.25
N THR A 328 -6.81 -2.01 15.46
CA THR A 328 -8.10 -2.69 15.68
C THR A 328 -8.83 -2.16 16.91
N ARG A 329 -8.11 -1.93 18.01
CA ARG A 329 -8.71 -1.41 19.26
C ARG A 329 -9.20 0.01 19.08
N MET A 330 -8.41 0.88 18.44
CA MET A 330 -8.87 2.24 18.14
C MET A 330 -10.09 2.21 17.23
N HIS A 331 -10.06 1.41 16.17
CA HIS A 331 -11.17 1.25 15.23
C HIS A 331 -12.46 0.78 15.93
N LYS A 332 -12.37 -0.23 16.80
CA LYS A 332 -13.49 -0.71 17.60
C LYS A 332 -13.97 0.31 18.62
N PHE A 333 -13.06 1.05 19.25
CA PHE A 333 -13.40 2.09 20.21
C PHE A 333 -14.18 3.22 19.53
N LEU A 334 -13.68 3.74 18.40
CA LEU A 334 -14.31 4.82 17.65
C LEU A 334 -15.71 4.48 17.12
N LYS A 335 -16.00 3.20 16.85
CA LYS A 335 -17.36 2.76 16.49
C LYS A 335 -18.38 2.87 17.63
N LYS A 336 -17.92 3.03 18.87
CA LYS A 336 -18.78 3.08 20.07
C LYS A 336 -18.94 4.50 20.61
N ILE A 337 -18.18 5.48 20.13
CA ILE A 337 -18.24 6.83 20.68
C ILE A 337 -19.38 7.63 20.06
N LYS A 338 -19.98 8.50 20.88
CA LYS A 338 -20.80 9.63 20.45
C LYS A 338 -20.32 10.89 21.13
N ALA A 339 -20.51 12.03 20.49
CA ALA A 339 -20.23 13.31 21.12
C ALA A 339 -21.30 13.61 22.18
N ASN A 340 -20.89 14.00 23.39
CA ASN A 340 -21.80 14.44 24.44
C ASN A 340 -22.15 15.91 24.23
N SER A 341 -23.32 16.19 23.66
CA SER A 341 -23.69 17.57 23.31
C SER A 341 -23.88 18.48 24.51
N GLU A 342 -24.39 17.96 25.62
CA GLU A 342 -24.57 18.73 26.84
C GLU A 342 -23.21 19.11 27.45
N GLY A 343 -22.30 18.14 27.56
CA GLY A 343 -20.95 18.36 28.08
C GLY A 343 -20.14 19.34 27.24
N ILE A 344 -20.19 19.21 25.91
CA ILE A 344 -19.53 20.14 24.99
C ILE A 344 -20.10 21.57 25.13
N SER A 345 -21.42 21.70 25.20
CA SER A 345 -22.09 23.00 25.37
C SER A 345 -21.70 23.67 26.69
N LYS A 346 -21.68 22.89 27.79
CA LYS A 346 -21.24 23.36 29.11
C LYS A 346 -19.79 23.84 29.09
N ASN A 347 -18.90 23.13 28.40
CA ASN A 347 -17.49 23.51 28.32
C ASN A 347 -17.24 24.77 27.48
N LEU A 348 -18.01 24.97 26.40
CA LEU A 348 -17.97 26.21 25.64
C LEU A 348 -18.36 27.43 26.49
N GLN A 349 -19.29 27.25 27.41
CA GLN A 349 -19.76 28.31 28.30
C GLN A 349 -18.88 28.51 29.54
N LEU A 350 -17.95 27.59 29.84
CA LEU A 350 -17.19 27.57 31.10
C LEU A 350 -16.44 28.87 31.41
N THR A 351 -16.00 29.59 30.38
CA THR A 351 -15.26 30.87 30.54
C THR A 351 -16.13 32.09 30.27
N ASN A 352 -17.46 31.95 30.31
CA ASN A 352 -18.41 33.05 30.25
C ASN A 352 -18.21 34.01 29.05
N GLY A 353 -17.88 33.44 27.88
CA GLY A 353 -17.67 34.20 26.64
C GLY A 353 -16.24 34.72 26.43
N LEU A 354 -15.30 34.48 27.35
CA LEU A 354 -13.90 34.92 27.20
C LEU A 354 -13.18 34.27 26.01
N ILE A 355 -13.66 33.13 25.50
CA ILE A 355 -13.16 32.51 24.27
C ILE A 355 -13.32 33.40 23.03
N SER A 356 -14.20 34.40 23.05
CA SER A 356 -14.40 35.37 21.96
C SER A 356 -13.47 36.58 22.04
N SER A 357 -12.63 36.67 23.09
CA SER A 357 -11.76 37.83 23.34
C SER A 357 -10.86 38.18 22.15
N GLN A 358 -10.26 37.19 21.49
CA GLN A 358 -9.41 37.45 20.31
C GLN A 358 -10.20 38.04 19.14
N SER A 359 -11.40 37.53 18.87
CA SER A 359 -12.29 38.05 17.82
C SER A 359 -12.64 39.52 18.06
N ILE A 360 -12.92 39.87 19.32
CA ILE A 360 -13.22 41.24 19.75
C ILE A 360 -11.98 42.13 19.59
N LEU A 361 -10.82 41.69 20.08
CA LEU A 361 -9.57 42.44 19.98
C LEU A 361 -9.25 42.79 18.53
N LEU A 362 -9.36 41.83 17.62
CA LEU A 362 -9.09 42.06 16.20
C LEU A 362 -10.09 43.06 15.59
N LYS A 363 -11.38 42.93 15.91
CA LYS A 363 -12.41 43.83 15.40
C LYS A 363 -12.25 45.27 15.92
N LEU A 364 -11.81 45.42 17.18
CA LEU A 364 -11.47 46.71 17.77
C LEU A 364 -10.26 47.36 17.08
N ILE A 365 -9.25 46.59 16.71
CA ILE A 365 -8.07 47.06 15.96
C ILE A 365 -8.46 47.51 14.55
N GLU A 366 -9.41 46.83 13.91
CA GLU A 366 -9.94 47.22 12.59
C GLU A 366 -10.78 48.50 12.65
N SER A 367 -11.29 48.86 13.83
CA SER A 367 -12.11 50.07 13.98
C SER A 367 -11.25 51.33 13.99
N SER A 368 -11.75 52.40 13.39
CA SER A 368 -11.11 53.73 13.45
C SER A 368 -11.19 54.39 14.84
N SER A 369 -11.89 53.75 15.78
CA SER A 369 -12.21 54.30 17.11
C SER A 369 -11.11 54.05 18.14
N ILE A 370 -10.10 53.23 17.82
CA ILE A 370 -8.96 52.90 18.68
C ILE A 370 -7.66 53.25 17.96
N SER A 371 -6.71 53.85 18.68
CA SER A 371 -5.47 54.34 18.09
C SER A 371 -4.33 53.33 18.11
N THR A 372 -4.35 52.38 19.06
CA THR A 372 -3.28 51.38 19.22
C THR A 372 -3.79 50.00 19.61
N ARG A 373 -3.03 48.95 19.29
CA ARG A 373 -3.30 47.58 19.75
C ARG A 373 -3.25 47.47 21.29
N GLU A 374 -2.36 48.22 21.92
CA GLU A 374 -2.19 48.23 23.37
C GLU A 374 -3.42 48.78 24.09
N GLU A 375 -4.04 49.83 23.54
CA GLU A 375 -5.30 50.38 24.02
C GLU A 375 -6.42 49.32 23.97
N ALA A 376 -6.63 48.67 22.81
CA ALA A 376 -7.64 47.60 22.68
C ALA A 376 -7.39 46.44 23.65
N HIS A 377 -6.13 46.01 23.77
CA HIS A 377 -5.74 44.92 24.64
C HIS A 377 -5.96 45.26 26.13
N THR A 378 -5.59 46.46 26.56
CA THR A 378 -5.74 46.90 27.95
C THR A 378 -7.21 46.98 28.34
N LEU A 379 -8.06 47.55 27.48
CA LEU A 379 -9.51 47.60 27.68
C LEU A 379 -10.11 46.20 27.84
N LEU A 380 -9.78 45.29 26.93
CA LEU A 380 -10.32 43.93 26.95
C LEU A 380 -9.77 43.09 28.11
N SER A 381 -8.51 43.27 28.47
CA SER A 381 -7.89 42.62 29.62
C SER A 381 -8.56 43.02 30.93
N SER A 382 -8.86 44.32 31.08
CA SER A 382 -9.62 44.85 32.22
C SER A 382 -11.01 44.19 32.31
N LEU A 383 -11.80 44.19 31.24
CA LEU A 383 -13.12 43.54 31.23
C LEU A 383 -13.04 42.03 31.47
N SER A 384 -12.02 41.38 30.92
CA SER A 384 -11.80 39.95 31.14
C SER A 384 -11.48 39.64 32.60
N LYS A 385 -10.80 40.55 33.30
CA LYS A 385 -10.54 40.44 34.73
C LYS A 385 -11.83 40.60 35.54
N GLU A 386 -12.66 41.60 35.22
CA GLU A 386 -13.95 41.80 35.88
C GLU A 386 -14.88 40.58 35.78
N VAL A 387 -14.91 39.89 34.62
CA VAL A 387 -15.67 38.65 34.44
C VAL A 387 -15.09 37.50 35.28
N LYS A 388 -13.76 37.39 35.38
CA LYS A 388 -13.10 36.37 36.20
C LYS A 388 -13.28 36.60 37.69
N ASP A 389 -13.31 37.86 38.11
CA ASP A 389 -13.53 38.27 39.50
C ASP A 389 -15.02 38.14 39.90
N GLY A 390 -15.91 37.85 38.94
CA GLY A 390 -17.33 37.61 39.17
C GLY A 390 -18.19 38.88 39.21
N ASN A 391 -17.63 40.04 38.85
CA ASN A 391 -18.34 41.32 38.83
C ASN A 391 -19.34 41.40 37.67
N PHE A 392 -19.11 40.63 36.61
CA PHE A 392 -20.08 40.45 35.52
C PHE A 392 -20.28 38.96 35.21
N PRO A 393 -21.51 38.53 34.85
CA PRO A 393 -21.81 37.13 34.55
C PRO A 393 -21.18 36.66 33.23
N SER A 394 -20.93 37.58 32.28
CA SER A 394 -20.32 37.26 30.99
C SER A 394 -19.53 38.42 30.40
N LEU A 395 -18.63 38.11 29.47
CA LEU A 395 -17.91 39.14 28.70
C LEU A 395 -18.87 40.04 27.90
N TRP A 396 -19.97 39.47 27.41
CA TRP A 396 -21.02 40.24 26.74
C TRP A 396 -21.59 41.31 27.66
N GLU A 397 -21.99 40.94 28.88
CA GLU A 397 -22.59 41.88 29.85
C GLU A 397 -21.59 42.94 30.33
N ALA A 398 -20.32 42.55 30.52
CA ALA A 398 -19.25 43.48 30.84
C ALA A 398 -19.07 44.54 29.74
N ILE A 399 -19.14 44.13 28.47
CA ILE A 399 -19.10 45.04 27.31
C ILE A 399 -20.34 45.94 27.28
N GLN A 400 -21.53 45.39 27.48
CA GLN A 400 -22.78 46.15 27.44
C GLN A 400 -22.84 47.25 28.50
N SER A 401 -22.18 47.02 29.64
CA SER A 401 -22.10 47.93 30.78
C SER A 401 -20.91 48.91 30.70
N SER A 402 -20.05 48.78 29.69
CA SER A 402 -18.83 49.56 29.51
C SER A 402 -18.96 50.57 28.37
N PRO A 403 -18.25 51.74 28.43
CA PRO A 403 -18.18 52.67 27.31
C PRO A 403 -17.70 52.03 26.00
N ILE A 404 -16.96 50.91 26.07
CA ILE A 404 -16.46 50.18 24.91
C ILE A 404 -17.57 49.77 23.94
N LYS A 405 -18.81 49.54 24.43
CA LYS A 405 -19.98 49.19 23.59
C LYS A 405 -20.16 50.13 22.40
N LYS A 406 -19.86 51.43 22.58
CA LYS A 406 -20.06 52.47 21.55
C LYS A 406 -19.01 52.43 20.44
N LEU A 407 -17.93 51.66 20.59
CA LEU A 407 -16.81 51.63 19.65
C LEU A 407 -17.10 50.80 18.39
N LEU A 408 -18.04 49.86 18.46
CA LEU A 408 -18.44 48.99 17.34
C LEU A 408 -19.97 49.02 17.17
N SER A 409 -20.46 48.65 15.99
CA SER A 409 -21.90 48.48 15.76
C SER A 409 -22.45 47.24 16.50
N ASN A 410 -23.75 47.19 16.76
CA ASN A 410 -24.38 46.00 17.36
C ASN A 410 -24.12 44.73 16.54
N LYS A 411 -24.12 44.84 15.20
CA LYS A 411 -23.83 43.73 14.30
C LYS A 411 -22.38 43.25 14.45
N ASP A 412 -21.42 44.17 14.53
CA ASP A 412 -20.01 43.81 14.73
C ASP A 412 -19.79 43.10 16.08
N TRP A 413 -20.51 43.51 17.12
CA TRP A 413 -20.51 42.83 18.41
C TRP A 413 -21.07 41.41 18.30
N GLU A 414 -22.26 41.24 17.72
CA GLU A 414 -22.86 39.92 17.49
C GLU A 414 -21.93 39.00 16.68
N ASP A 415 -21.30 39.51 15.62
CA ASP A 415 -20.35 38.78 14.79
C ASP A 415 -19.09 38.32 15.56
N CYS A 416 -18.65 39.06 16.58
CA CYS A 416 -17.52 38.68 17.43
C CYS A 416 -17.85 37.50 18.36
N PHE A 417 -19.11 37.36 18.78
CA PHE A 417 -19.58 36.27 19.63
C PHE A 417 -20.11 35.08 18.83
N ASN A 418 -20.27 35.20 17.50
CA ASN A 418 -20.65 34.09 16.64
C ASN A 418 -19.50 33.08 16.47
N LEU A 419 -19.58 31.95 17.18
CA LEU A 419 -18.57 30.89 17.17
C LEU A 419 -18.50 30.12 15.84
N GLU A 420 -19.56 30.13 15.01
CA GLU A 420 -19.56 29.45 13.70
C GLU A 420 -18.50 30.02 12.75
N ARG A 421 -18.01 31.24 13.01
CA ARG A 421 -16.91 31.82 12.25
C ARG A 421 -15.67 30.92 12.20
N HIS A 422 -15.42 30.15 13.26
CA HIS A 422 -14.27 29.25 13.35
C HIS A 422 -14.42 27.99 12.48
N LEU A 423 -15.62 27.74 11.95
CA LEU A 423 -15.90 26.60 11.07
C LEU A 423 -15.86 26.96 9.57
N ARG A 424 -15.85 28.25 9.21
CA ARG A 424 -16.04 28.73 7.83
C ARG A 424 -15.09 28.09 6.81
N GLU A 425 -13.83 27.88 7.19
CA GLU A 425 -12.81 27.30 6.30
C GLU A 425 -12.74 25.77 6.37
N LEU A 426 -13.44 25.12 7.31
CA LEU A 426 -13.39 23.66 7.44
C LEU A 426 -13.82 22.91 6.18
N PRO A 427 -14.85 23.31 5.41
CA PRO A 427 -15.18 22.64 4.14
C PRO A 427 -14.02 22.61 3.15
N LYS A 428 -13.22 23.69 3.08
CA LYS A 428 -12.04 23.78 2.22
C LYS A 428 -10.89 22.92 2.75
N ILE A 429 -10.68 22.88 4.05
CA ILE A 429 -9.66 22.01 4.66
C ILE A 429 -10.03 20.53 4.49
N TYR A 430 -11.30 20.18 4.70
CA TYR A 430 -11.81 18.83 4.50
C TYR A 430 -11.67 18.38 3.04
N SER A 431 -11.91 19.27 2.08
CA SER A 431 -11.71 18.95 0.66
C SER A 431 -10.23 18.76 0.31
N GLN A 432 -9.29 19.38 1.04
CA GLN A 432 -7.86 19.11 0.88
C GLN A 432 -7.44 17.78 1.52
N ILE A 433 -7.89 17.51 2.75
CA ILE A 433 -7.57 16.27 3.47
C ILE A 433 -8.17 15.06 2.76
N PHE A 434 -9.46 15.12 2.44
CA PHE A 434 -10.20 14.02 1.83
C PHE A 434 -10.24 14.08 0.31
N GLY A 435 -9.71 15.13 -0.32
CA GLY A 435 -9.65 15.28 -1.77
C GLY A 435 -8.89 14.15 -2.45
N LYS A 436 -7.82 13.67 -1.82
CA LYS A 436 -7.12 12.45 -2.24
C LYS A 436 -8.05 11.24 -2.22
N LYS A 437 -8.85 11.04 -1.15
CA LYS A 437 -9.87 9.97 -1.03
C LYS A 437 -10.98 10.08 -2.09
N ILE A 438 -11.34 11.30 -2.50
CA ILE A 438 -12.37 11.55 -3.53
C ILE A 438 -11.80 11.30 -4.93
N GLN A 439 -10.55 11.69 -5.19
CA GLN A 439 -9.84 11.38 -6.44
C GLN A 439 -9.49 9.90 -6.53
N THR A 440 -9.06 9.28 -5.43
CA THR A 440 -8.99 7.82 -5.36
C THR A 440 -10.37 7.26 -5.56
N LYS A 441 -11.49 7.73 -4.97
CA LYS A 441 -12.87 7.29 -5.34
C LYS A 441 -13.26 7.46 -6.81
N SER A 442 -12.77 8.49 -7.49
CA SER A 442 -12.91 8.65 -8.94
C SER A 442 -12.14 7.55 -9.69
N PHE A 443 -10.91 7.26 -9.24
CA PHE A 443 -10.16 6.04 -9.61
C PHE A 443 -10.75 4.76 -9.00
N SER A 444 -11.55 4.83 -7.91
CA SER A 444 -11.85 3.78 -6.93
C SER A 444 -13.32 3.38 -6.85
N LYS A 445 -14.08 3.81 -7.85
CA LYS A 445 -14.95 2.86 -8.55
C LYS A 445 -14.15 1.67 -9.16
N GLN A 446 -12.82 1.63 -9.00
CA GLN A 446 -11.87 0.55 -9.30
C GLN A 446 -10.88 0.33 -8.11
N LEU A 447 -10.93 -0.83 -7.46
CA LEU A 447 -10.30 -1.18 -6.18
C LEU A 447 -8.75 -1.09 -6.10
N LEU A 448 -8.15 0.09 -6.28
CA LEU A 448 -6.70 0.25 -6.18
C LEU A 448 -6.30 1.40 -5.26
N ASN A 449 -5.44 1.11 -4.28
CA ASN A 449 -4.70 2.14 -3.59
C ASN A 449 -3.46 2.56 -4.40
N LYS A 450 -2.92 3.75 -4.11
CA LYS A 450 -1.78 4.35 -4.85
C LYS A 450 -0.55 3.45 -4.92
N TYR A 451 -0.32 2.64 -3.88
CA TYR A 451 0.84 1.77 -3.79
C TYR A 451 0.72 0.53 -4.68
N GLU A 452 -0.46 -0.09 -4.72
CA GLU A 452 -0.72 -1.19 -5.65
C GLU A 452 -0.47 -0.76 -7.09
N VAL A 453 -0.92 0.44 -7.47
CA VAL A 453 -0.63 1.02 -8.79
C VAL A 453 0.88 1.16 -9.02
N GLU A 454 1.63 1.65 -8.04
CA GLU A 454 3.10 1.78 -8.15
C GLU A 454 3.81 0.43 -8.24
N ASN A 455 3.34 -0.58 -7.52
CA ASN A 455 3.86 -1.93 -7.58
C ASN A 455 3.60 -2.54 -8.94
N ILE A 456 2.37 -2.44 -9.44
CA ILE A 456 1.99 -2.92 -10.78
C ILE A 456 2.88 -2.26 -11.83
N ILE A 457 3.07 -0.95 -11.76
CA ILE A 457 3.97 -0.22 -12.67
C ILE A 457 5.41 -0.75 -12.57
N TYR A 458 5.91 -0.99 -11.36
CA TYR A 458 7.26 -1.53 -11.16
C TYR A 458 7.41 -2.92 -11.76
N PHE A 459 6.49 -3.85 -11.51
CA PHE A 459 6.57 -5.20 -12.05
C PHE A 459 6.42 -5.21 -13.57
N LEU A 460 5.51 -4.39 -14.13
CA LEU A 460 5.41 -4.20 -15.57
C LEU A 460 6.73 -3.68 -16.15
N ALA A 461 7.36 -2.70 -15.51
CA ALA A 461 8.66 -2.19 -15.93
C ALA A 461 9.75 -3.27 -15.88
N GLN A 462 9.85 -4.05 -14.79
CA GLN A 462 10.82 -5.14 -14.70
C GLN A 462 10.59 -6.21 -15.76
N ARG A 463 9.34 -6.52 -16.07
CA ARG A 463 9.01 -7.49 -17.12
C ARG A 463 9.41 -7.00 -18.50
N LEU A 464 9.18 -5.71 -18.78
CA LEU A 464 9.67 -5.07 -20.01
C LEU A 464 11.20 -5.08 -20.07
N ASN A 465 11.86 -4.75 -18.96
CA ASN A 465 13.32 -4.77 -18.85
C ASN A 465 13.88 -6.15 -19.12
N TRP A 466 13.30 -7.18 -18.51
CA TRP A 466 13.67 -8.56 -18.76
C TRP A 466 13.44 -8.94 -20.23
N TYR A 467 12.27 -8.63 -20.78
CA TYR A 467 11.93 -8.99 -22.16
C TYR A 467 12.88 -8.35 -23.18
N TYR A 468 13.14 -7.05 -23.05
CA TYR A 468 13.98 -6.32 -23.98
C TYR A 468 15.49 -6.46 -23.69
N SER A 469 15.89 -6.96 -22.51
CA SER A 469 17.31 -7.25 -22.19
C SER A 469 17.75 -8.67 -22.52
N GLN A 470 16.85 -9.66 -22.50
CA GLN A 470 17.18 -11.09 -22.70
C GLN A 470 17.38 -11.52 -24.15
N ASN A 471 17.08 -10.66 -25.12
CA ASN A 471 17.33 -10.94 -26.53
C ASN A 471 18.78 -10.61 -26.86
N ASN A 472 19.70 -11.56 -26.61
CA ASN A 472 21.09 -11.62 -27.14
C ASN A 472 21.12 -11.35 -28.65
N ILE A 473 20.96 -10.10 -29.01
CA ILE A 473 21.14 -9.51 -30.32
C ILE A 473 22.51 -8.83 -30.18
N SER A 474 23.42 -9.12 -31.11
CA SER A 474 24.76 -8.53 -31.12
C SER A 474 24.71 -7.01 -30.89
N GLU A 475 25.75 -6.45 -30.25
CA GLU A 475 25.84 -5.01 -29.95
C GLU A 475 25.62 -4.10 -31.17
N GLU A 476 25.74 -4.65 -32.38
CA GLU A 476 25.54 -3.97 -33.67
C GLU A 476 24.06 -3.84 -34.12
N GLU A 477 23.09 -4.52 -33.47
CA GLU A 477 21.67 -4.57 -33.89
C GLU A 477 20.67 -3.98 -32.85
N GLN A 478 21.14 -3.30 -31.80
CA GLN A 478 20.26 -2.69 -30.79
C GLN A 478 19.54 -1.42 -31.30
N THR A 479 18.50 -1.61 -32.12
CA THR A 479 17.56 -0.52 -32.44
C THR A 479 16.75 -0.15 -31.19
N PRO A 480 16.73 1.13 -30.76
CA PRO A 480 15.92 1.56 -29.63
C PRO A 480 14.43 1.24 -29.84
N ILE A 481 13.73 0.90 -28.77
CA ILE A 481 12.28 0.63 -28.80
C ILE A 481 11.50 1.95 -28.93
N LEU A 482 10.55 2.04 -29.86
CA LEU A 482 9.68 3.21 -29.97
C LEU A 482 8.55 3.13 -28.94
N VAL A 483 8.64 3.93 -27.87
CA VAL A 483 7.65 3.99 -26.81
C VAL A 483 6.61 5.09 -27.13
N ILE A 484 5.35 4.70 -27.30
CA ILE A 484 4.25 5.60 -27.68
C ILE A 484 3.26 5.72 -26.52
N SER A 485 3.18 6.88 -25.85
CA SER A 485 2.14 7.12 -24.85
C SER A 485 0.86 7.67 -25.49
N LEU A 486 -0.28 7.04 -25.22
CA LEU A 486 -1.60 7.55 -25.60
C LEU A 486 -2.06 8.60 -24.59
N ILE A 487 -2.22 9.85 -25.03
CA ILE A 487 -2.66 10.95 -24.15
C ILE A 487 -4.18 11.04 -24.17
N GLU A 488 -4.83 10.32 -23.25
CA GLU A 488 -6.17 10.66 -22.75
C GLU A 488 -6.05 10.83 -21.23
N GLY A 489 -5.95 12.08 -20.77
CA GLY A 489 -6.04 12.45 -19.35
C GLY A 489 -5.03 11.85 -18.34
N SER A 490 -3.95 11.17 -18.76
CA SER A 490 -3.11 10.38 -17.84
C SER A 490 -1.60 10.38 -18.16
N SER A 491 -0.92 11.51 -17.93
CA SER A 491 0.55 11.63 -18.06
C SER A 491 1.34 10.88 -16.97
N MET A 492 0.70 10.48 -15.87
CA MET A 492 1.39 9.93 -14.69
C MET A 492 1.83 8.46 -14.85
N PHE A 493 1.02 7.61 -15.50
CA PHE A 493 1.37 6.19 -15.71
C PHE A 493 2.59 6.06 -16.63
N ALA A 494 2.55 6.72 -17.80
CA ALA A 494 3.65 6.72 -18.75
C ALA A 494 4.93 7.27 -18.12
N GLY A 495 4.86 8.40 -17.40
CA GLY A 495 6.02 8.95 -16.69
C GLY A 495 6.64 7.97 -15.68
N LYS A 496 5.81 7.31 -14.86
CA LYS A 496 6.27 6.37 -13.83
C LYS A 496 6.85 5.07 -14.39
N ILE A 497 6.30 4.53 -15.47
CA ILE A 497 6.82 3.30 -16.07
C ILE A 497 8.12 3.59 -16.83
N ILE A 498 8.18 4.69 -17.59
CA ILE A 498 9.36 5.11 -18.35
C ILE A 498 10.57 5.33 -17.44
N SER A 499 10.38 5.93 -16.26
CA SER A 499 11.46 6.15 -15.30
C SER A 499 12.06 4.86 -14.73
N GLN A 500 11.46 3.70 -15.01
CA GLN A 500 11.88 2.40 -14.52
C GLN A 500 12.35 1.46 -15.64
N LEU A 501 12.31 1.90 -16.90
CA LEU A 501 12.82 1.13 -18.03
C LEU A 501 14.34 1.24 -18.12
N SER A 502 15.01 0.12 -18.40
CA SER A 502 16.48 0.00 -18.44
C SER A 502 17.02 -0.40 -19.81
N PHE A 503 16.19 -0.40 -20.86
CA PHE A 503 16.59 -0.65 -22.25
C PHE A 503 16.57 0.66 -23.07
N PRO A 504 17.34 0.77 -24.17
CA PRO A 504 17.29 1.95 -25.04
C PRO A 504 15.91 2.15 -25.68
N PHE A 505 15.32 3.33 -25.54
CA PHE A 505 14.03 3.66 -26.16
C PHE A 505 13.97 5.10 -26.68
N VAL A 506 13.08 5.33 -27.65
CA VAL A 506 12.67 6.67 -28.13
C VAL A 506 11.23 6.89 -27.71
N PHE A 507 10.97 7.97 -26.96
CA PHE A 507 9.63 8.28 -26.47
C PHE A 507 8.89 9.27 -27.38
N CYS A 508 7.62 8.98 -27.65
CA CYS A 508 6.69 9.92 -28.26
C CYS A 508 5.29 9.80 -27.62
N SER A 509 4.47 10.81 -27.86
CA SER A 509 3.08 10.80 -27.45
C SER A 509 2.16 10.92 -28.65
N LEU A 510 1.01 10.26 -28.56
CA LEU A 510 -0.06 10.28 -29.54
C LEU A 510 -1.35 10.64 -28.83
N TYR A 511 -2.02 11.71 -29.24
CA TYR A 511 -3.37 11.95 -28.74
C TYR A 511 -4.32 10.96 -29.41
N HIS A 512 -5.01 10.15 -28.62
CA HIS A 512 -5.97 9.16 -29.09
C HIS A 512 -7.16 9.14 -28.14
N SER A 513 -8.37 9.45 -28.63
CA SER A 513 -9.56 9.63 -27.80
C SER A 513 -10.78 9.04 -28.48
N MET A 514 -11.29 7.93 -27.93
CA MET A 514 -12.45 7.25 -28.52
C MET A 514 -13.72 8.10 -28.42
N SER A 515 -13.89 8.84 -27.33
CA SER A 515 -15.02 9.77 -27.18
C SER A 515 -15.04 10.82 -28.29
N SER A 516 -13.86 11.34 -28.66
CA SER A 516 -13.70 12.27 -29.78
C SER A 516 -13.99 11.63 -31.13
N TYR A 517 -13.51 10.40 -31.38
CA TYR A 517 -13.77 9.68 -32.63
C TYR A 517 -15.25 9.27 -32.78
N VAL A 518 -15.90 8.83 -31.72
CA VAL A 518 -17.34 8.48 -31.73
C VAL A 518 -18.19 9.72 -32.04
N LYS A 519 -17.85 10.88 -31.45
CA LYS A 519 -18.54 12.13 -31.74
C LYS A 519 -18.35 12.55 -33.21
N GLY A 520 -17.10 12.56 -33.69
CA GLY A 520 -16.79 12.93 -35.06
C GLY A 520 -17.36 11.97 -36.12
N PHE A 521 -17.47 10.68 -35.80
CA PHE A 521 -18.07 9.70 -36.71
C PHE A 521 -19.58 9.90 -36.83
N LYS A 522 -20.29 10.18 -35.73
CA LYS A 522 -21.72 10.54 -35.73
C LYS A 522 -22.02 11.81 -36.52
N GLU A 523 -21.06 12.74 -36.59
CA GLU A 523 -21.15 13.97 -37.36
C GLU A 523 -20.72 13.80 -38.83
N SER A 524 -20.25 12.61 -39.24
CA SER A 524 -19.82 12.34 -40.61
C SER A 524 -20.92 11.63 -41.44
N GLU A 525 -21.30 12.21 -42.59
CA GLU A 525 -22.37 11.68 -43.47
C GLU A 525 -21.90 10.57 -44.44
N GLY A 526 -20.95 9.71 -44.03
CA GLY A 526 -20.24 8.81 -44.96
C GLY A 526 -20.66 7.34 -44.95
N THR A 527 -20.49 6.65 -46.10
CA THR A 527 -20.60 5.18 -46.29
C THR A 527 -19.38 4.38 -45.79
N GLN A 528 -18.47 5.01 -45.05
CA GLN A 528 -17.22 4.41 -44.58
C GLN A 528 -17.43 3.71 -43.22
N THR A 529 -16.61 2.68 -42.97
CA THR A 529 -16.58 2.00 -41.67
C THR A 529 -15.97 2.88 -40.58
N PHE A 530 -16.25 2.57 -39.31
CA PHE A 530 -15.73 3.34 -38.18
C PHE A 530 -14.20 3.27 -38.10
N GLU A 531 -13.63 2.13 -38.47
CA GLU A 531 -12.20 1.86 -38.54
C GLU A 531 -11.52 2.72 -39.62
N GLU A 532 -12.14 2.84 -40.81
CA GLU A 532 -11.65 3.70 -41.90
C GLU A 532 -11.69 5.18 -41.51
N PHE A 533 -12.75 5.61 -40.81
CA PHE A 533 -12.85 6.96 -40.28
C PHE A 533 -11.70 7.25 -39.29
N ILE A 534 -11.46 6.37 -38.31
CA ILE A 534 -10.39 6.53 -37.32
C ILE A 534 -9.02 6.61 -38.02
N TYR A 535 -8.74 5.70 -38.95
CA TYR A 535 -7.47 5.68 -39.68
C TYR A 535 -7.25 6.96 -40.49
N ARG A 536 -8.30 7.48 -41.14
CA ARG A 536 -8.24 8.74 -41.89
C ARG A 536 -7.96 9.93 -40.97
N GLU A 537 -8.66 10.03 -39.84
CA GLU A 537 -8.47 11.13 -38.89
C GLU A 537 -7.10 11.05 -38.20
N LEU A 538 -6.58 9.86 -37.89
CA LEU A 538 -5.21 9.68 -37.39
C LEU A 538 -4.16 10.16 -38.40
N ASN A 539 -4.30 9.83 -39.69
CA ASN A 539 -3.34 10.23 -40.73
C ASN A 539 -3.24 11.75 -40.95
N LYS A 540 -4.29 12.51 -40.59
CA LYS A 540 -4.27 13.98 -40.63
C LYS A 540 -3.40 14.60 -39.53
N ARG A 541 -3.09 13.85 -38.46
CA ARG A 541 -2.42 14.41 -37.28
C ARG A 541 -0.90 14.43 -37.43
N LYS A 542 -0.29 15.53 -37.01
CA LYS A 542 1.17 15.75 -37.08
C LYS A 542 1.96 14.78 -36.19
N ASP A 543 1.44 14.43 -35.03
CA ASP A 543 2.02 13.46 -34.10
C ASP A 543 2.05 12.05 -34.69
N PHE A 544 0.97 11.60 -35.33
CA PHE A 544 0.93 10.30 -36.02
C PHE A 544 1.88 10.25 -37.23
N GLN A 545 1.98 11.32 -38.01
CA GLN A 545 2.96 11.42 -39.10
C GLN A 545 4.42 11.34 -38.61
N ARG A 546 4.70 11.92 -37.43
CA ARG A 546 6.01 11.79 -36.78
C ARG A 546 6.29 10.35 -36.36
N ILE A 547 5.29 9.66 -35.79
CA ILE A 547 5.40 8.23 -35.42
C ILE A 547 5.73 7.38 -36.65
N ARG A 548 5.05 7.59 -37.79
CA ARG A 548 5.35 6.88 -39.04
C ARG A 548 6.81 7.00 -39.46
N LYS A 549 7.41 8.19 -39.39
CA LYS A 549 8.84 8.40 -39.71
C LYS A 549 9.78 7.74 -38.70
N LEU A 550 9.38 7.60 -37.44
CA LEU A 550 10.18 6.95 -36.40
C LEU A 550 10.15 5.43 -36.55
N ILE A 551 9.05 4.85 -37.02
CA ILE A 551 8.90 3.41 -37.23
C ILE A 551 9.91 2.88 -38.25
N GLU A 552 10.26 3.67 -39.28
CA GLU A 552 11.30 3.31 -40.26
C GLU A 552 12.68 3.05 -39.60
N LYS A 553 12.96 3.72 -38.47
CA LYS A 553 14.22 3.59 -37.71
C LYS A 553 14.09 2.70 -36.48
N HIS A 554 12.87 2.51 -36.00
CA HIS A 554 12.54 1.82 -34.75
C HIS A 554 11.35 0.87 -35.00
N PRO A 555 11.61 -0.31 -35.58
CA PRO A 555 10.56 -1.22 -36.04
C PRO A 555 9.85 -1.98 -34.91
N ARG A 556 10.33 -1.87 -33.66
CA ARG A 556 9.73 -2.45 -32.45
C ARG A 556 9.05 -1.35 -31.63
N ILE A 557 7.77 -1.53 -31.35
CA ILE A 557 6.92 -0.50 -30.75
C ILE A 557 6.39 -0.97 -29.40
N LEU A 558 6.42 -0.09 -28.39
CA LEU A 558 5.79 -0.27 -27.09
C LEU A 558 4.77 0.84 -26.85
N ILE A 559 3.49 0.52 -26.83
CA ILE A 559 2.42 1.49 -26.55
C ILE A 559 2.16 1.53 -25.04
N LEU A 560 2.07 2.71 -24.46
CA LEU A 560 1.70 2.93 -23.07
C LEU A 560 0.34 3.63 -23.02
N GLU A 561 -0.65 2.99 -22.39
CA GLU A 561 -1.98 3.56 -22.20
C GLU A 561 -2.37 3.45 -20.73
N GLY A 562 -2.75 4.57 -20.11
CA GLY A 562 -3.00 4.64 -18.67
C GLY A 562 -4.13 3.72 -18.22
N VAL A 563 -5.34 3.94 -18.74
CA VAL A 563 -6.53 3.12 -18.48
C VAL A 563 -7.27 2.94 -19.79
N VAL A 564 -7.49 1.70 -20.21
CA VAL A 564 -8.21 1.41 -21.44
C VAL A 564 -9.71 1.32 -21.12
N GLU A 565 -10.53 2.19 -21.72
CA GLU A 565 -11.99 2.16 -21.51
C GLU A 565 -12.65 0.91 -22.13
N SER A 566 -12.08 0.37 -23.21
CA SER A 566 -12.59 -0.82 -23.91
C SER A 566 -11.55 -1.49 -24.81
N LYS A 567 -11.65 -2.81 -25.02
CA LYS A 567 -10.80 -3.56 -25.96
C LYS A 567 -10.77 -2.95 -27.38
N SER A 568 -11.89 -2.34 -27.81
CA SER A 568 -12.02 -1.69 -29.12
C SER A 568 -11.09 -0.50 -29.34
N THR A 569 -10.74 0.27 -28.30
CA THR A 569 -9.80 1.40 -28.41
C THR A 569 -8.45 0.92 -28.91
N LEU A 570 -7.92 -0.11 -28.23
CA LEU A 570 -6.64 -0.71 -28.55
C LEU A 570 -6.67 -1.40 -29.92
N THR A 571 -7.72 -2.18 -30.22
CA THR A 571 -7.88 -2.85 -31.52
C THR A 571 -7.80 -1.87 -32.70
N ASN A 572 -8.51 -0.74 -32.63
CA ASN A 572 -8.54 0.24 -33.73
C ASN A 572 -7.19 0.95 -33.93
N LEU A 573 -6.48 1.24 -32.83
CA LEU A 573 -5.13 1.78 -32.92
C LEU A 573 -4.16 0.75 -33.49
N TYR A 574 -4.26 -0.52 -33.08
CA TYR A 574 -3.43 -1.59 -33.63
C TYR A 574 -3.66 -1.80 -35.11
N ASP A 575 -4.91 -1.85 -35.55
CA ASP A 575 -5.25 -1.99 -36.97
C ASP A 575 -4.73 -0.81 -37.79
N SER A 576 -4.61 0.36 -37.17
CA SER A 576 -4.01 1.53 -37.81
C SER A 576 -2.48 1.45 -37.88
N LEU A 577 -1.82 0.93 -36.84
CA LEU A 577 -0.36 0.79 -36.78
C LEU A 577 0.13 -0.39 -37.63
N SER A 578 -0.56 -1.53 -37.60
CA SER A 578 -0.18 -2.75 -38.34
C SER A 578 -0.17 -2.57 -39.87
N LYS A 579 -0.92 -1.59 -40.37
CA LYS A 579 -0.92 -1.14 -41.78
C LYS A 579 0.35 -0.39 -42.21
N ILE A 580 1.26 -0.09 -41.29
CA ILE A 580 2.54 0.58 -41.59
C ILE A 580 3.59 -0.48 -41.96
N GLU A 581 4.24 -0.30 -43.11
CA GLU A 581 5.35 -1.18 -43.54
C GLU A 581 6.58 -1.00 -42.65
N GLY A 582 7.33 -2.09 -42.43
CA GLY A 582 8.57 -2.08 -41.62
C GLY A 582 8.41 -2.42 -40.14
N ILE A 583 7.20 -2.52 -39.60
CA ILE A 583 6.99 -2.95 -38.21
C ILE A 583 7.36 -4.44 -38.03
N GLN A 584 8.22 -4.70 -37.05
CA GLN A 584 8.62 -6.03 -36.60
C GLN A 584 7.79 -6.49 -35.39
N GLU A 585 7.45 -5.58 -34.48
CA GLU A 585 6.79 -5.91 -33.22
C GLU A 585 5.93 -4.73 -32.72
N ILE A 586 4.73 -5.04 -32.21
CA ILE A 586 3.92 -4.10 -31.43
C ILE A 586 3.56 -4.77 -30.11
N LYS A 587 3.94 -4.10 -29.02
CA LYS A 587 3.61 -4.44 -27.65
C LYS A 587 2.85 -3.28 -27.03
N THR A 588 2.03 -3.58 -26.05
CA THR A 588 1.29 -2.54 -25.33
C THR A 588 1.23 -2.84 -23.87
N VAL A 589 1.38 -1.81 -23.04
CA VAL A 589 1.19 -1.85 -21.61
C VAL A 589 0.09 -0.90 -21.19
N SER A 590 -0.88 -1.46 -20.47
CA SER A 590 -2.00 -0.69 -19.93
C SER A 590 -2.60 -1.32 -18.68
N LEU A 591 -3.35 -0.51 -17.94
CA LEU A 591 -4.15 -0.97 -16.81
C LEU A 591 -5.58 -1.28 -17.29
N PHE A 592 -6.06 -2.50 -17.06
CA PHE A 592 -7.42 -2.93 -17.42
C PHE A 592 -8.31 -3.13 -16.18
N LYS A 593 -9.63 -2.92 -16.37
CA LYS A 593 -10.67 -3.27 -15.41
C LYS A 593 -11.57 -4.38 -15.95
N LYS A 594 -11.68 -5.52 -15.25
CA LYS A 594 -12.73 -6.53 -15.48
C LYS A 594 -13.42 -6.91 -14.18
N VAL A 595 -14.74 -6.73 -14.12
CA VAL A 595 -15.57 -7.21 -13.00
C VAL A 595 -16.03 -8.62 -13.35
N LEU A 596 -15.50 -9.65 -12.70
CA LEU A 596 -16.11 -10.97 -12.75
C LEU A 596 -17.16 -11.07 -11.64
N ASN A 597 -18.34 -11.57 -11.99
CA ASN A 597 -19.39 -11.94 -11.06
C ASN A 597 -19.21 -13.42 -10.70
N GLY A 598 -19.02 -13.74 -9.40
CA GLY A 598 -19.10 -15.12 -8.92
C GLY A 598 -18.44 -15.35 -7.56
N SER A 599 -19.09 -16.13 -6.69
CA SER A 599 -18.70 -16.58 -5.35
C SER A 599 -17.53 -17.57 -5.38
N HIS A 600 -16.62 -17.60 -4.38
CA HIS A 600 -16.67 -18.52 -3.22
C HIS A 600 -15.55 -18.27 -2.18
N ASP A 601 -15.69 -18.96 -1.02
CA ASP A 601 -15.06 -18.78 0.30
C ASP A 601 -13.66 -19.43 0.52
N SER A 602 -13.00 -18.88 1.56
CA SER A 602 -11.92 -19.40 2.44
C SER A 602 -10.50 -19.56 1.88
N ASP A 603 -9.69 -18.50 1.99
CA ASP A 603 -8.26 -18.52 1.65
C ASP A 603 -7.38 -18.75 2.88
N SER A 604 -6.59 -19.82 2.86
CA SER A 604 -5.49 -20.05 3.80
C SER A 604 -4.17 -20.15 3.04
N PHE A 605 -3.03 -20.06 3.73
CA PHE A 605 -1.67 -20.08 3.14
C PHE A 605 -1.39 -21.27 2.17
N THR A 606 -2.23 -22.30 2.12
CA THR A 606 -2.21 -23.35 1.08
C THR A 606 -2.67 -22.90 -0.31
N ASP A 607 -3.52 -21.89 -0.42
CA ASP A 607 -4.10 -21.45 -1.70
C ASP A 607 -3.17 -20.51 -2.48
N TYR A 608 -2.20 -19.91 -1.79
CA TYR A 608 -1.12 -19.12 -2.40
C TYR A 608 -0.10 -19.97 -3.18
N TYR A 609 -0.18 -21.31 -3.07
CA TYR A 609 0.69 -22.23 -3.79
C TYR A 609 -0.12 -23.40 -4.38
N LYS A 610 -0.47 -23.32 -5.67
CA LYS A 610 -0.74 -24.52 -6.45
C LYS A 610 0.61 -25.17 -6.79
N LYS A 611 0.86 -26.38 -6.28
CA LYS A 611 1.99 -27.25 -6.69
C LYS A 611 2.20 -27.18 -8.20
N SER A 612 3.32 -26.61 -8.64
CA SER A 612 3.71 -26.59 -10.04
C SER A 612 4.45 -27.88 -10.39
N LEU A 613 3.71 -28.97 -10.61
CA LEU A 613 4.14 -30.38 -10.71
C LEU A 613 5.34 -30.75 -11.63
N PHE A 614 6.08 -29.80 -12.24
CA PHE A 614 6.92 -30.05 -13.41
C PHE A 614 8.06 -28.98 -13.56
N SER A 615 9.19 -29.28 -14.23
CA SER A 615 10.43 -28.46 -14.45
C SER A 615 10.37 -27.48 -15.64
N LYS A 616 11.35 -26.62 -15.91
CA LYS A 616 11.26 -25.58 -16.96
C LYS A 616 11.04 -26.09 -18.42
N ASP A 617 11.14 -27.40 -18.70
CA ASP A 617 11.21 -28.00 -20.05
C ASP A 617 10.24 -29.22 -20.30
N PHE A 618 9.17 -29.36 -19.51
CA PHE A 618 8.38 -30.61 -19.41
C PHE A 618 7.45 -30.78 -20.61
N ARG A 619 7.64 -31.86 -21.35
CA ARG A 619 6.82 -32.28 -22.49
C ARG A 619 5.84 -33.41 -22.11
N GLY A 620 5.09 -33.26 -21.02
CA GLY A 620 4.05 -34.20 -20.61
C GLY A 620 2.65 -33.88 -21.15
N LYS A 621 1.64 -34.68 -20.75
CA LYS A 621 0.24 -34.61 -21.25
C LYS A 621 -0.34 -33.18 -21.26
N GLN A 622 -1.26 -32.93 -22.19
CA GLN A 622 -1.88 -31.62 -22.51
C GLN A 622 -2.27 -30.76 -21.30
N GLU A 623 -2.76 -31.35 -20.21
CA GLU A 623 -3.15 -30.60 -19.00
C GLU A 623 -1.96 -29.96 -18.27
N GLY A 624 -0.77 -30.58 -18.33
CA GLY A 624 0.48 -30.02 -17.82
C GLY A 624 1.03 -28.91 -18.72
N LEU A 625 0.90 -29.04 -20.05
CA LEU A 625 1.26 -28.01 -21.02
C LEU A 625 0.41 -26.73 -20.83
N ILE A 626 -0.90 -26.88 -20.59
CA ILE A 626 -1.81 -25.75 -20.36
C ILE A 626 -1.48 -25.01 -19.06
N GLN A 627 -1.11 -25.71 -17.98
CA GLN A 627 -0.67 -25.06 -16.73
C GLN A 627 0.66 -24.29 -16.87
N ARG A 628 1.44 -24.54 -17.92
CA ARG A 628 2.78 -23.96 -18.16
C ARG A 628 2.82 -22.89 -19.23
N GLU A 629 2.00 -23.01 -20.27
CA GLU A 629 1.73 -21.92 -21.24
C GLU A 629 1.25 -20.64 -20.54
N ILE A 630 0.77 -20.80 -19.32
CA ILE A 630 0.39 -19.75 -18.41
C ILE A 630 1.61 -19.03 -17.77
N ASN A 631 2.79 -19.62 -17.62
CA ASN A 631 3.88 -19.00 -16.84
C ASN A 631 5.18 -18.68 -17.56
N TRP A 632 5.52 -19.22 -18.74
CA TRP A 632 6.76 -18.85 -19.46
C TRP A 632 6.65 -19.20 -20.95
N ASN A 633 6.97 -18.27 -21.85
CA ASN A 633 6.97 -18.52 -23.29
C ASN A 633 8.31 -19.15 -23.73
N ASP A 634 8.22 -20.26 -24.47
CA ASP A 634 9.33 -21.08 -24.97
C ASP A 634 10.01 -20.44 -26.20
N ARG A 635 11.36 -20.48 -26.23
CA ARG A 635 12.19 -19.89 -27.30
C ARG A 635 12.21 -20.75 -28.59
N GLU A 636 11.71 -21.98 -28.58
CA GLU A 636 11.68 -22.80 -29.80
C GLU A 636 10.56 -22.43 -30.79
N LEU A 637 9.43 -21.85 -30.32
CA LEU A 637 8.34 -21.43 -31.22
C LEU A 637 8.65 -20.12 -32.00
N VAL A 638 9.59 -19.31 -31.49
CA VAL A 638 10.00 -18.05 -32.14
C VAL A 638 10.72 -18.30 -33.47
N LYS A 639 11.31 -19.49 -33.66
CA LYS A 639 11.97 -19.85 -34.92
C LYS A 639 11.03 -20.33 -36.03
N GLN A 640 9.75 -20.59 -35.74
CA GLN A 640 8.82 -21.20 -36.70
C GLN A 640 7.64 -20.32 -37.14
N ILE A 641 7.48 -19.09 -36.64
CA ILE A 641 6.32 -18.25 -36.98
C ILE A 641 6.72 -17.03 -37.81
N ASN A 642 6.63 -17.20 -39.13
CA ASN A 642 6.88 -16.17 -40.15
C ASN A 642 5.68 -15.22 -40.35
N SER A 643 5.10 -14.69 -39.27
CA SER A 643 4.03 -13.69 -39.37
C SER A 643 4.15 -12.66 -38.25
N LYS A 644 4.21 -11.37 -38.62
CA LYS A 644 4.20 -10.19 -37.74
C LYS A 644 3.32 -10.44 -36.49
N GLN A 645 3.92 -10.68 -35.32
CA GLN A 645 3.17 -10.96 -34.10
C GLN A 645 2.95 -9.69 -33.28
N VAL A 646 1.68 -9.39 -33.01
CA VAL A 646 1.25 -8.42 -32.00
C VAL A 646 1.05 -9.17 -30.69
N THR A 647 1.62 -8.67 -29.58
CA THR A 647 1.42 -9.26 -28.25
C THR A 647 1.07 -8.16 -27.27
N ASN A 648 -0.12 -8.18 -26.66
CA ASN A 648 -0.49 -7.18 -25.67
C ASN A 648 -0.04 -7.63 -24.29
N TRP A 649 0.56 -6.72 -23.50
CA TRP A 649 1.06 -6.96 -22.15
C TRP A 649 0.20 -6.18 -21.19
N VAL A 650 -0.82 -6.83 -20.65
CA VAL A 650 -1.84 -6.13 -19.88
C VAL A 650 -1.57 -6.26 -18.39
N GLY A 651 -1.54 -5.14 -17.67
CA GLY A 651 -1.75 -5.14 -16.22
C GLY A 651 -3.25 -5.28 -15.93
N GLU A 652 -3.77 -6.51 -15.92
CA GLU A 652 -5.19 -6.75 -15.66
C GLU A 652 -5.37 -7.07 -14.19
N ILE A 653 -6.28 -6.33 -13.53
CA ILE A 653 -6.76 -6.66 -12.18
C ILE A 653 -8.07 -7.44 -12.26
N ILE A 654 -7.95 -8.76 -12.30
CA ILE A 654 -9.10 -9.66 -12.39
C ILE A 654 -9.53 -10.00 -10.97
N LYS A 655 -10.69 -9.52 -10.55
CA LYS A 655 -11.33 -9.99 -9.32
C LYS A 655 -11.74 -11.46 -9.52
N VAL A 656 -11.00 -12.41 -8.96
CA VAL A 656 -11.35 -13.84 -9.07
C VAL A 656 -12.37 -14.21 -7.98
N ASN A 657 -12.20 -13.65 -6.77
CA ASN A 657 -13.07 -13.80 -5.59
C ASN A 657 -13.13 -12.50 -4.77
N LYS A 658 -13.74 -12.52 -3.56
CA LYS A 658 -13.89 -11.31 -2.72
C LYS A 658 -12.56 -10.61 -2.40
N ASP A 659 -11.45 -11.38 -2.35
CA ASP A 659 -10.11 -10.94 -1.95
C ASP A 659 -9.00 -11.28 -2.98
N GLU A 660 -9.31 -11.89 -4.12
CA GLU A 660 -8.31 -12.30 -5.12
C GLU A 660 -8.27 -11.40 -6.34
N TRP A 661 -7.07 -10.98 -6.74
CA TRP A 661 -6.83 -10.09 -7.86
C TRP A 661 -5.69 -10.64 -8.74
N ILE A 662 -5.91 -10.95 -10.01
CA ILE A 662 -4.76 -11.23 -10.90
C ILE A 662 -4.05 -9.90 -11.16
N VAL A 663 -2.72 -9.84 -11.32
CA VAL A 663 -2.06 -8.67 -11.93
C VAL A 663 -1.11 -9.21 -12.98
N GLY A 664 -1.49 -9.01 -14.24
CA GLY A 664 -0.64 -9.31 -15.40
C GLY A 664 -1.16 -10.47 -16.22
N SER A 665 -1.79 -10.18 -17.36
CA SER A 665 -2.00 -11.19 -18.40
C SER A 665 -1.58 -10.66 -19.78
N GLY A 666 -0.91 -11.50 -20.57
CA GLY A 666 -0.75 -11.22 -21.99
C GLY A 666 -2.04 -11.62 -22.71
N MET A 667 -2.57 -10.76 -23.59
CA MET A 667 -3.68 -11.16 -24.49
C MET A 667 -3.19 -11.10 -25.94
N ASP A 668 -3.44 -12.16 -26.69
CA ASP A 668 -3.31 -12.10 -28.14
C ASP A 668 -4.55 -11.48 -28.80
N LEU A 669 -4.47 -11.20 -30.10
CA LEU A 669 -5.54 -10.58 -30.88
C LEU A 669 -6.83 -11.43 -30.92
N HIS A 670 -6.74 -12.73 -30.64
CA HIS A 670 -7.87 -13.66 -30.64
C HIS A 670 -8.57 -13.73 -29.27
N GLY A 671 -8.13 -12.94 -28.30
CA GLY A 671 -8.69 -12.96 -26.95
C GLY A 671 -8.30 -14.19 -26.14
N GLN A 672 -7.29 -14.94 -26.59
CA GLN A 672 -6.70 -15.99 -25.78
C GLN A 672 -5.69 -15.36 -24.82
N HIS A 673 -5.87 -15.64 -23.53
CA HIS A 673 -4.88 -15.31 -22.53
C HIS A 673 -3.63 -16.14 -22.80
N ARG A 674 -2.51 -15.47 -23.07
CA ARG A 674 -1.20 -16.08 -23.19
C ARG A 674 -0.32 -15.50 -22.08
N GLY A 675 -0.07 -16.31 -21.06
CA GLY A 675 0.65 -15.89 -19.85
C GLY A 675 -0.26 -15.31 -18.77
N VAL A 676 -0.50 -16.06 -17.69
CA VAL A 676 -0.82 -15.56 -16.35
C VAL A 676 0.44 -15.72 -15.51
N GLU A 677 1.23 -14.66 -15.35
CA GLU A 677 2.30 -14.64 -14.35
C GLU A 677 1.91 -13.58 -13.32
N GLY A 678 1.42 -14.05 -12.18
CA GLY A 678 1.06 -13.22 -11.03
C GLY A 678 -0.43 -13.27 -10.67
N VAL A 679 -0.83 -14.29 -9.91
CA VAL A 679 -2.05 -14.18 -9.10
C VAL A 679 -1.68 -13.40 -7.84
N TRP A 680 -2.25 -12.21 -7.67
CA TRP A 680 -2.14 -11.42 -6.44
C TRP A 680 -3.35 -11.68 -5.57
N VAL A 681 -3.26 -12.64 -4.66
CA VAL A 681 -4.26 -12.74 -3.59
C VAL A 681 -4.03 -11.54 -2.64
N ILE A 682 -4.97 -10.59 -2.57
CA ILE A 682 -4.90 -9.36 -1.75
C ILE A 682 -5.37 -9.64 -0.33
#